data_AF-A0A7W3LTX8-F1
#
_entry.id   AF-A0A7W3LTX8-F1
#
_cell.length_a   1.000
_cell.length_b   1.000
_cell.length_c   1.000
_cell.angle_alpha   90.00
_cell.angle_beta   90.00
_cell.angle_gamma   90.00
#
_symmetry.space_group_name_H-M   'P 1'
#
loop_
_entity.id
_entity.type
_entity.pdbx_description
1 polymer ?
#
loop_
_entity_poly.entity_id
_entity_poly.type
_entity_poly.pdbx_seq_one_letter_code
_entity_poly.pdbx_strand_id
1 'polypeptide(L)'
;MIPLDGPRTARTIAVAALSAFVGVYVVGALGRPGAVALVPLELVVLAALLPHVVPGLARFRRWWLPVAQTGAAAVAVAGFGGPVGLLGVAAGALLLGSRWWASALVVAAGVGVAAERAASVAGALDAAGTVVLAALATYGLCALTERVEAAGAARLTRALTAVREERLRVAALLEASIGRALEALARPGDAAAALPVARSALSAAREAAADLRSLSLAPEIATARSLLAAAGVEVAVDVRHAEPLGQAGALLATVLREAVTDVVRLGTARRCVIETDEQGGLLTLRVVSDGVPTAARGAEALEDVRRRLAAAGGRLDTGLDAGGRFRVAASVQVTAVPRPRPSAERRMSLALLGVVLAGLSLRGLLQVPPSRLWIAVPALVVVCGAQFLWTRPRVRHWRWFLGAQAVLSYLPMPWLGGTWAPVPGFLLGSLLVLFGAAAWPVAVLVVASVGVLAPVLGADTATTANAVVSALVTGLIVYGMASLARLSDELRAAGADLARSAVVSERLRAARDLHDLLGQSLTAILLKAELARRLPPDRAGAELADIAAMAERARADMATVAGEAPRLELAKEVETARSILAAAGIEVTVTVAGAPPAEAEPVLAVVLREAVTNVLRHSAATRCAVEVSAAGLTVRNDGVSGAVTPPGSGLGNLATRLSAVDAALTAGPAGDGAFVLTAALRPAP
;
A
#
# COMPACT_ATOMS: atom_id res chain seq x y z
N MET A 1 -3.83 1.80 13.37
CA MET A 1 -2.62 2.55 12.96
C MET A 1 -1.52 1.56 12.63
N ILE A 2 -1.17 1.42 11.35
CA ILE A 2 -0.06 0.56 10.89
C ILE A 2 1.20 1.44 10.96
N PRO A 3 2.28 1.03 11.64
CA PRO A 3 3.44 1.90 11.80
C PRO A 3 4.09 2.16 10.44
N LEU A 4 4.07 3.43 10.02
CA LEU A 4 4.74 3.95 8.83
C LEU A 4 6.25 3.61 8.80
N ASP A 5 6.81 3.23 9.95
CA ASP A 5 8.23 2.94 10.17
C ASP A 5 8.66 1.46 9.99
N GLY A 6 7.80 0.57 9.47
CA GLY A 6 8.13 -0.87 9.34
C GLY A 6 9.53 -1.19 8.79
N PRO A 7 9.99 -0.57 7.69
CA PRO A 7 11.37 -0.73 7.20
C PRO A 7 12.44 -0.24 8.18
N ARG A 8 12.23 0.88 8.89
CA ARG A 8 13.17 1.35 9.92
C ARG A 8 13.23 0.38 11.09
N THR A 9 12.09 -0.12 11.56
CA THR A 9 12.02 -1.13 12.62
C THR A 9 12.78 -2.40 12.22
N ALA A 10 12.61 -2.88 10.98
CA ALA A 10 13.36 -4.03 10.47
C ALA A 10 14.88 -3.80 10.51
N ARG A 11 15.35 -2.62 10.10
CA ARG A 11 16.78 -2.26 10.20
C ARG A 11 17.28 -2.29 11.63
N THR A 12 16.54 -1.68 12.56
CA THR A 12 16.94 -1.65 13.97
C THR A 12 17.04 -3.06 14.55
N ILE A 13 16.08 -3.94 14.22
CA ILE A 13 16.08 -5.34 14.66
C ILE A 13 17.27 -6.09 14.07
N ALA A 14 17.51 -5.96 12.76
CA ALA A 14 18.60 -6.65 12.08
C ALA A 14 19.97 -6.18 12.55
N VAL A 15 20.19 -4.86 12.66
CA VAL A 15 21.44 -4.31 13.20
C VAL A 15 21.64 -4.75 14.65
N ALA A 16 20.62 -4.65 15.52
CA ALA A 16 20.75 -5.08 16.91
C ALA A 16 21.07 -6.58 17.03
N ALA A 17 20.41 -7.43 16.24
CA ALA A 17 20.66 -8.88 16.24
C ALA A 17 22.07 -9.22 15.71
N LEU A 18 22.51 -8.60 14.61
CA LEU A 18 23.84 -8.82 14.04
C LEU A 18 24.96 -8.26 14.93
N SER A 19 24.77 -7.06 15.50
CA SER A 19 25.71 -6.45 16.43
C SER A 19 25.84 -7.25 17.72
N ALA A 20 24.74 -7.79 18.27
CA ALA A 20 24.80 -8.66 19.43
C ALA A 20 25.47 -10.01 19.09
N PHE A 21 25.18 -10.55 17.90
CA PHE A 21 25.81 -11.79 17.42
C PHE A 21 27.34 -11.65 17.28
N VAL A 22 27.82 -10.52 16.74
CA VAL A 22 29.26 -10.27 16.62
C VAL A 22 29.89 -9.75 17.91
N GLY A 23 29.17 -8.97 18.71
CA GLY A 23 29.63 -8.47 20.00
C GLY A 23 30.02 -9.58 20.97
N VAL A 24 29.35 -10.74 20.88
CA VAL A 24 29.76 -11.96 21.59
C VAL A 24 31.18 -12.40 21.23
N TYR A 25 31.56 -12.35 19.95
CA TYR A 25 32.91 -12.72 19.51
C TYR A 25 33.95 -11.69 20.00
N VAL A 26 33.61 -10.40 19.95
CA VAL A 26 34.46 -9.31 20.44
C VAL A 26 34.73 -9.46 21.94
N VAL A 27 33.71 -9.73 22.74
CA VAL A 27 33.88 -9.97 24.18
C VAL A 27 34.73 -11.21 24.44
N GLY A 28 34.53 -12.28 23.66
CA GLY A 28 35.37 -13.48 23.72
C GLY A 28 36.82 -13.26 23.27
N ALA A 29 37.09 -12.24 22.46
CA ALA A 29 38.42 -11.86 22.00
C ALA A 29 39.21 -11.07 23.05
N LEU A 30 38.55 -10.34 23.97
CA LEU A 30 39.18 -9.45 24.95
C LEU A 30 40.11 -10.14 25.97
N GLY A 31 40.18 -11.48 25.97
CA GLY A 31 41.11 -12.26 26.80
C GLY A 31 42.16 -13.06 26.01
N ARG A 32 42.25 -12.92 24.69
CA ARG A 32 43.15 -13.72 23.84
C ARG A 32 44.45 -12.99 23.50
N PRO A 33 45.58 -13.74 23.37
CA PRO A 33 46.80 -13.18 22.80
C PRO A 33 46.51 -12.70 21.36
N GLY A 34 46.75 -11.42 21.08
CA GLY A 34 46.43 -10.80 19.78
C GLY A 34 45.11 -10.03 19.70
N ALA A 35 44.40 -9.82 20.83
CA ALA A 35 43.15 -9.05 20.89
C ALA A 35 43.21 -7.68 20.16
N VAL A 36 44.36 -6.99 20.22
CA VAL A 36 44.60 -5.69 19.58
C VAL A 36 44.43 -5.75 18.05
N ALA A 37 44.75 -6.88 17.42
CA ALA A 37 44.57 -7.08 15.98
C ALA A 37 43.25 -7.82 15.66
N LEU A 38 42.80 -8.71 16.55
CA LEU A 38 41.59 -9.51 16.35
C LEU A 38 40.31 -8.66 16.38
N VAL A 39 40.17 -7.75 17.35
CA VAL A 39 38.95 -6.92 17.51
C VAL A 39 38.70 -6.03 16.27
N PRO A 40 39.69 -5.31 15.71
CA PRO A 40 39.50 -4.56 14.47
C PRO A 40 39.05 -5.44 13.29
N LEU A 41 39.59 -6.64 13.13
CA LEU A 41 39.20 -7.56 12.06
C LEU A 41 37.74 -8.03 12.23
N GLU A 42 37.32 -8.33 13.46
CA GLU A 42 35.92 -8.68 13.76
C GLU A 42 34.96 -7.52 13.47
N LEU A 43 35.35 -6.29 13.82
CA LEU A 43 34.58 -5.09 13.49
C LEU A 43 34.49 -4.85 11.98
N VAL A 44 35.55 -5.14 11.22
CA VAL A 44 35.53 -5.09 9.74
C VAL A 44 34.55 -6.12 9.17
N VAL A 45 34.56 -7.35 9.70
CA VAL A 45 33.62 -8.40 9.27
C VAL A 45 32.18 -7.99 9.55
N LEU A 46 31.89 -7.35 10.68
CA LEU A 46 30.57 -6.80 11.00
C LEU A 46 30.21 -5.61 10.11
N ALA A 47 31.12 -4.66 9.93
CA ALA A 47 30.90 -3.45 9.14
C ALA A 47 30.58 -3.78 7.67
N ALA A 48 31.15 -4.86 7.13
CA ALA A 48 30.84 -5.36 5.80
C ALA A 48 29.39 -5.87 5.63
N LEU A 49 28.65 -6.13 6.70
CA LEU A 49 27.22 -6.46 6.65
C LEU A 49 26.31 -5.23 6.59
N LEU A 50 26.79 -4.06 7.06
CA LEU A 50 25.97 -2.84 7.11
C LEU A 50 25.40 -2.42 5.74
N PRO A 51 26.12 -2.55 4.60
CA PRO A 51 25.55 -2.28 3.27
C PRO A 51 24.33 -3.11 2.89
N HIS A 52 24.11 -4.25 3.55
CA HIS A 52 22.93 -5.11 3.32
C HIS A 52 21.73 -4.73 4.18
N VAL A 53 21.93 -3.93 5.22
CA VAL A 53 20.89 -3.57 6.19
C VAL A 53 20.61 -2.06 6.19
N VAL A 54 21.56 -1.24 5.77
CA VAL A 54 21.50 0.22 5.78
C VAL A 54 21.48 0.76 4.35
N PRO A 55 20.36 1.33 3.86
CA PRO A 55 20.24 1.79 2.47
C PRO A 55 21.25 2.87 2.08
N GLY A 56 21.60 3.77 3.00
CA GLY A 56 22.61 4.81 2.75
C GLY A 56 24.00 4.24 2.44
N LEU A 57 24.24 2.98 2.82
CA LEU A 57 25.47 2.25 2.55
C LEU A 57 25.35 1.28 1.37
N ALA A 58 24.18 1.14 0.75
CA ALA A 58 23.98 0.21 -0.37
C ALA A 58 24.91 0.50 -1.57
N ARG A 59 25.33 1.77 -1.75
CA ARG A 59 26.35 2.16 -2.75
C ARG A 59 27.71 1.46 -2.58
N PHE A 60 28.00 0.98 -1.36
CA PHE A 60 29.21 0.24 -1.04
C PHE A 60 29.07 -1.26 -1.26
N ARG A 61 27.89 -1.76 -1.66
CA ARG A 61 27.64 -3.17 -1.98
C ARG A 61 28.28 -3.55 -3.33
N ARG A 62 29.60 -3.47 -3.39
CA ARG A 62 30.43 -3.81 -4.56
C ARG A 62 30.78 -5.30 -4.54
N TRP A 63 31.12 -5.84 -5.70
CA TRP A 63 31.44 -7.25 -5.88
C TRP A 63 32.62 -7.74 -5.01
N TRP A 64 33.55 -6.85 -4.66
CA TRP A 64 34.73 -7.15 -3.85
C TRP A 64 34.45 -7.19 -2.34
N LEU A 65 33.34 -6.62 -1.86
CA LEU A 65 33.06 -6.48 -0.43
C LEU A 65 32.97 -7.85 0.29
N PRO A 66 32.24 -8.87 -0.22
CA PRO A 66 32.21 -10.20 0.40
C PRO A 66 33.57 -10.90 0.35
N VAL A 67 34.39 -10.61 -0.67
CA VAL A 67 35.75 -11.17 -0.80
C VAL A 67 36.66 -10.58 0.27
N ALA A 68 36.64 -9.25 0.44
CA ALA A 68 37.38 -8.57 1.48
C ALA A 68 36.94 -9.03 2.89
N GLN A 69 35.64 -9.20 3.10
CA GLN A 69 35.09 -9.74 4.35
C GLN A 69 35.57 -11.16 4.63
N THR A 70 35.59 -12.02 3.61
CA THR A 70 36.11 -13.39 3.72
C THR A 70 37.60 -13.40 4.04
N GLY A 71 38.38 -12.52 3.40
CA GLY A 71 39.80 -12.32 3.70
C GLY A 71 40.05 -11.88 5.14
N ALA A 72 39.31 -10.88 5.62
CA ALA A 72 39.40 -10.42 7.02
C ALA A 72 39.03 -11.53 8.02
N ALA A 73 37.97 -12.29 7.74
CA ALA A 73 37.56 -13.43 8.56
C ALA A 73 38.63 -14.54 8.57
N ALA A 74 39.24 -14.84 7.41
CA ALA A 74 40.30 -15.82 7.30
C ALA A 74 41.56 -15.40 8.07
N VAL A 75 41.97 -14.13 7.98
CA VAL A 75 43.11 -13.59 8.74
C VAL A 75 42.82 -13.61 10.24
N ALA A 76 41.63 -13.22 10.67
CA ALA A 76 41.22 -13.26 12.07
C ALA A 76 41.29 -14.68 12.64
N VAL A 77 40.71 -15.65 11.90
CA VAL A 77 40.69 -17.05 12.32
C VAL A 77 42.09 -17.64 12.25
N ALA A 78 42.72 -17.72 11.09
CA ALA A 78 44.00 -18.44 10.91
C ALA A 78 45.20 -17.73 11.55
N GLY A 79 45.27 -16.39 11.49
CA GLY A 79 46.42 -15.62 11.95
C GLY A 79 46.41 -15.29 13.44
N PHE A 80 45.24 -15.09 14.04
CA PHE A 80 45.10 -14.63 15.44
C PHE A 80 44.30 -15.58 16.32
N GLY A 81 43.99 -16.80 15.85
CA GLY A 81 43.22 -17.77 16.62
C GLY A 81 41.78 -17.33 16.89
N GLY A 82 41.22 -16.47 16.05
CA GLY A 82 39.86 -15.97 16.17
C GLY A 82 38.79 -17.06 16.05
N PRO A 83 37.54 -16.78 16.49
CA PRO A 83 36.44 -17.73 16.46
C PRO A 83 36.05 -18.11 15.03
N VAL A 84 35.93 -19.42 14.77
CA VAL A 84 35.58 -19.96 13.42
C VAL A 84 34.21 -19.46 12.91
N GLY A 85 33.33 -19.00 13.80
CA GLY A 85 32.05 -18.39 13.44
C GLY A 85 32.15 -17.17 12.52
N LEU A 86 33.29 -16.46 12.50
CA LEU A 86 33.54 -15.34 11.58
C LEU A 86 33.54 -15.79 10.11
N LEU A 87 34.05 -16.99 9.83
CA LEU A 87 33.98 -17.58 8.49
C LEU A 87 32.53 -17.89 8.10
N GLY A 88 31.71 -18.31 9.08
CA GLY A 88 30.28 -18.47 8.89
C GLY A 88 29.58 -17.15 8.54
N VAL A 89 29.90 -16.05 9.23
CA VAL A 89 29.38 -14.71 8.89
C VAL A 89 29.73 -14.31 7.45
N ALA A 90 30.99 -14.51 7.04
CA ALA A 90 31.43 -14.25 5.67
C ALA A 90 30.73 -15.15 4.64
N ALA A 91 30.54 -16.44 4.95
CA ALA A 91 29.78 -17.37 4.11
C ALA A 91 28.32 -16.92 3.93
N GLY A 92 27.66 -16.46 5.00
CA GLY A 92 26.31 -15.89 4.93
C GLY A 92 26.22 -14.68 3.99
N ALA A 93 27.23 -13.81 4.01
CA ALA A 93 27.31 -12.67 3.09
C ALA A 93 27.50 -13.11 1.62
N LEU A 94 28.25 -14.19 1.36
CA LEU A 94 28.40 -14.75 0.01
C LEU A 94 27.07 -15.32 -0.53
N LEU A 95 26.23 -15.89 0.32
CA LEU A 95 24.89 -16.37 -0.05
C LEU A 95 23.97 -15.23 -0.53
N LEU A 96 24.11 -14.02 0.03
CA LEU A 96 23.34 -12.84 -0.41
C LEU A 96 23.68 -12.43 -1.85
N GLY A 97 24.89 -12.71 -2.31
CA GLY A 97 25.34 -12.46 -3.68
C GLY A 97 25.12 -13.61 -4.66
N SER A 98 24.31 -14.62 -4.30
CA SER A 98 24.09 -15.85 -5.09
C SER A 98 25.36 -16.67 -5.36
N ARG A 99 26.42 -16.50 -4.56
CA ARG A 99 27.70 -17.23 -4.69
C ARG A 99 27.71 -18.47 -3.80
N TRP A 100 26.77 -19.38 -4.03
CA TRP A 100 26.55 -20.57 -3.20
C TRP A 100 27.77 -21.50 -3.11
N TRP A 101 28.49 -21.69 -4.22
CA TRP A 101 29.72 -22.51 -4.26
C TRP A 101 30.84 -21.90 -3.41
N ALA A 102 31.03 -20.58 -3.46
CA ALA A 102 32.04 -19.88 -2.66
C ALA A 102 31.68 -19.94 -1.17
N SER A 103 30.39 -19.77 -0.83
CA SER A 103 29.92 -19.96 0.54
C SER A 103 30.18 -21.38 1.04
N ALA A 104 29.93 -22.41 0.22
CA ALA A 104 30.18 -23.80 0.60
C ALA A 104 31.67 -24.06 0.87
N LEU A 105 32.56 -23.49 0.05
CA LEU A 105 34.00 -23.56 0.26
C LEU A 105 34.44 -22.89 1.57
N VAL A 106 33.92 -21.70 1.88
CA VAL A 106 34.24 -20.99 3.13
C VAL A 106 33.73 -21.75 4.35
N VAL A 107 32.52 -22.33 4.27
CA VAL A 107 32.00 -23.20 5.34
C VAL A 107 32.88 -24.44 5.51
N ALA A 108 33.24 -25.11 4.43
CA ALA A 108 34.11 -26.30 4.47
C ALA A 108 35.49 -25.97 5.07
N ALA A 109 36.09 -24.84 4.68
CA ALA A 109 37.35 -24.36 5.26
C ALA A 109 37.19 -24.07 6.77
N GLY A 110 36.10 -23.41 7.18
CA GLY A 110 35.82 -23.16 8.59
C GLY A 110 35.62 -24.44 9.40
N VAL A 111 34.96 -25.46 8.83
CA VAL A 111 34.81 -26.79 9.43
C VAL A 111 36.16 -27.51 9.52
N GLY A 112 37.01 -27.41 8.50
CA GLY A 112 38.36 -27.97 8.53
C GLY A 112 39.22 -27.38 9.65
N VAL A 113 39.26 -26.04 9.75
CA VAL A 113 39.97 -25.34 10.83
C VAL A 113 39.37 -25.69 12.21
N ALA A 114 38.05 -25.82 12.30
CA ALA A 114 37.38 -26.26 13.52
C ALA A 114 37.79 -27.67 13.93
N ALA A 115 37.90 -28.60 12.97
CA ALA A 115 38.32 -29.98 13.22
C ALA A 115 39.78 -30.06 13.66
N GLU A 116 40.68 -29.27 13.06
CA GLU A 116 42.09 -29.21 13.44
C GLU A 116 42.30 -28.65 14.86
N ARG A 117 41.50 -27.67 15.27
CA ARG A 117 41.59 -27.05 16.60
C ARG A 117 40.93 -27.84 17.71
N ALA A 118 40.01 -28.74 17.37
CA ALA A 118 39.21 -29.44 18.35
C ALA A 118 39.99 -30.60 18.98
N ALA A 119 40.03 -30.63 20.31
CA ALA A 119 40.60 -31.75 21.06
C ALA A 119 39.73 -33.02 21.04
N SER A 120 38.52 -32.95 20.49
CA SER A 120 37.57 -34.08 20.42
C SER A 120 36.62 -33.95 19.23
N VAL A 121 36.05 -35.08 18.80
CA VAL A 121 35.02 -35.13 17.74
C VAL A 121 33.80 -34.28 18.10
N ALA A 122 33.38 -34.30 19.37
CA ALA A 122 32.26 -33.48 19.84
C ALA A 122 32.56 -31.98 19.73
N GLY A 123 33.78 -31.56 20.08
CA GLY A 123 34.23 -30.17 19.91
C GLY A 123 34.30 -29.75 18.44
N ALA A 124 34.75 -30.64 17.56
CA ALA A 124 34.79 -30.39 16.12
C ALA A 124 33.37 -30.18 15.55
N LEU A 125 32.42 -31.03 15.96
CA LEU A 125 31.01 -30.92 15.55
C LEU A 125 30.33 -29.64 16.06
N ASP A 126 30.60 -29.22 17.30
CA ASP A 126 30.03 -27.97 17.83
C ASP A 126 30.59 -26.73 17.11
N ALA A 127 31.90 -26.71 16.86
CA ALA A 127 32.54 -25.64 16.12
C ALA A 127 32.08 -25.60 14.64
N ALA A 128 31.92 -26.76 13.99
CA ALA A 128 31.32 -26.87 12.66
C ALA A 128 29.87 -26.36 12.63
N GLY A 129 29.06 -26.75 13.63
CA GLY A 129 27.69 -26.27 13.80
C GLY A 129 27.62 -24.74 13.98
N THR A 130 28.61 -24.14 14.65
CA THR A 130 28.73 -22.68 14.80
C THR A 130 28.94 -21.99 13.45
N VAL A 131 29.81 -22.53 12.59
CA VAL A 131 30.08 -21.98 11.24
C VAL A 131 28.81 -21.99 10.39
N VAL A 132 28.13 -23.13 10.33
CA VAL A 132 26.89 -23.29 9.54
C VAL A 132 25.79 -22.38 10.06
N LEU A 133 25.60 -22.33 11.38
CA LEU A 133 24.58 -21.49 12.01
C LEU A 133 24.84 -20.01 11.76
N ALA A 134 26.09 -19.56 11.91
CA ALA A 134 26.47 -18.16 11.64
C ALA A 134 26.17 -17.76 10.19
N ALA A 135 26.41 -18.66 9.23
CA ALA A 135 26.07 -18.44 7.82
C ALA A 135 24.56 -18.32 7.60
N LEU A 136 23.78 -19.26 8.14
CA LEU A 136 22.32 -19.27 8.00
C LEU A 136 21.66 -18.07 8.70
N ALA A 137 22.11 -17.70 9.89
CA ALA A 137 21.58 -16.56 10.64
C ALA A 137 21.89 -15.24 9.93
N THR A 138 23.13 -15.05 9.46
CA THR A 138 23.54 -13.85 8.72
C THR A 138 22.74 -13.71 7.42
N TYR A 139 22.65 -14.79 6.64
CA TYR A 139 21.86 -14.80 5.41
C TYR A 139 20.38 -14.55 5.71
N GLY A 140 19.79 -15.23 6.69
CA GLY A 140 18.38 -15.13 7.05
C GLY A 140 17.97 -13.72 7.49
N LEU A 141 18.75 -13.09 8.39
CA LEU A 141 18.48 -11.73 8.88
C LEU A 141 18.58 -10.69 7.76
N CYS A 142 19.65 -10.74 6.96
CA CYS A 142 19.83 -9.81 5.85
C CYS A 142 18.78 -10.03 4.75
N ALA A 143 18.52 -11.28 4.33
CA ALA A 143 17.56 -11.59 3.28
C ALA A 143 16.12 -11.25 3.68
N LEU A 144 15.73 -11.45 4.95
CA LEU A 144 14.42 -11.01 5.43
C LEU A 144 14.33 -9.49 5.51
N THR A 145 15.41 -8.80 5.87
CA THR A 145 15.44 -7.33 5.88
C THR A 145 15.25 -6.77 4.47
N GLU A 146 16.00 -7.25 3.48
CA GLU A 146 15.83 -6.85 2.08
C GLU A 146 14.39 -7.09 1.58
N ARG A 147 13.74 -8.18 2.04
CA ARG A 147 12.32 -8.44 1.73
C ARG A 147 11.36 -7.45 2.38
N VAL A 148 11.60 -7.05 3.64
CA VAL A 148 10.78 -6.03 4.30
C VAL A 148 10.92 -4.70 3.57
N GLU A 149 12.14 -4.34 3.15
CA GLU A 149 12.38 -3.12 2.37
C GLU A 149 11.71 -3.16 1.01
N ALA A 150 11.86 -4.25 0.26
CA ALA A 150 11.20 -4.44 -1.03
C ALA A 150 9.66 -4.41 -0.88
N ALA A 151 9.12 -5.06 0.15
CA ALA A 151 7.70 -5.02 0.45
C ALA A 151 7.23 -3.59 0.76
N GLY A 152 8.04 -2.80 1.46
CA GLY A 152 7.76 -1.41 1.78
C GLY A 152 7.82 -0.48 0.58
N ALA A 153 8.86 -0.60 -0.25
CA ALA A 153 9.02 0.20 -1.47
C ALA A 153 7.92 -0.07 -2.50
N ALA A 154 7.51 -1.34 -2.65
CA ALA A 154 6.51 -1.72 -3.64
C ALA A 154 5.07 -1.36 -3.27
N ARG A 155 4.77 -0.86 -2.05
CA ARG A 155 3.38 -0.58 -1.63
C ARG A 155 2.71 0.49 -2.50
N LEU A 156 3.39 1.62 -2.70
CA LEU A 156 2.85 2.73 -3.49
C LEU A 156 2.77 2.36 -4.96
N THR A 157 3.81 1.74 -5.50
CA THR A 157 3.82 1.28 -6.90
C THR A 157 2.68 0.31 -7.17
N ARG A 158 2.43 -0.66 -6.27
CA ARG A 158 1.28 -1.58 -6.39
C ARG A 158 -0.05 -0.84 -6.40
N ALA A 159 -0.23 0.15 -5.53
CA ALA A 159 -1.45 0.94 -5.50
C ALA A 159 -1.64 1.78 -6.78
N LEU A 160 -0.58 2.41 -7.28
CA LEU A 160 -0.62 3.19 -8.53
C LEU A 160 -0.91 2.31 -9.75
N THR A 161 -0.29 1.13 -9.84
CA THR A 161 -0.58 0.17 -10.92
C THR A 161 -2.04 -0.30 -10.87
N ALA A 162 -2.55 -0.63 -9.68
CA ALA A 162 -3.94 -1.03 -9.51
C ALA A 162 -4.92 0.08 -9.91
N VAL A 163 -4.64 1.34 -9.55
CA VAL A 163 -5.44 2.50 -9.99
C VAL A 163 -5.39 2.66 -11.50
N ARG A 164 -4.22 2.48 -12.12
CA ARG A 164 -4.08 2.58 -13.58
C ARG A 164 -4.87 1.50 -14.32
N GLU A 165 -4.82 0.27 -13.84
CA GLU A 165 -5.64 -0.83 -14.38
C GLU A 165 -7.13 -0.54 -14.23
N GLU A 166 -7.54 -0.01 -13.07
CA GLU A 166 -8.94 0.35 -12.84
C GLU A 166 -9.40 1.49 -13.76
N ARG A 167 -8.55 2.49 -14.03
CA ARG A 167 -8.86 3.56 -15.01
C ARG A 167 -9.14 3.00 -16.40
N LEU A 168 -8.27 2.10 -16.88
CA LEU A 168 -8.47 1.42 -18.16
C LEU A 168 -9.77 0.60 -18.19
N ARG A 169 -10.10 -0.06 -17.07
CA ARG A 169 -11.35 -0.80 -16.94
C ARG A 169 -12.58 0.12 -16.98
N VAL A 170 -12.54 1.25 -16.27
CA VAL A 170 -13.60 2.26 -16.30
C VAL A 170 -13.76 2.82 -17.70
N ALA A 171 -12.65 3.15 -18.37
CA ALA A 171 -12.66 3.64 -19.75
C ALA A 171 -13.38 2.69 -20.71
N ALA A 172 -12.98 1.41 -20.70
CA ALA A 172 -13.60 0.39 -21.54
C ALA A 172 -15.10 0.21 -21.23
N LEU A 173 -15.51 0.33 -19.96
CA LEU A 173 -16.91 0.28 -19.55
C LEU A 173 -17.72 1.48 -20.06
N LEU A 174 -17.16 2.69 -19.98
CA LEU A 174 -17.80 3.91 -20.46
C LEU A 174 -17.97 3.90 -21.98
N GLU A 175 -16.95 3.48 -22.71
CA GLU A 175 -17.01 3.37 -24.17
C GLU A 175 -18.07 2.35 -24.62
N ALA A 176 -18.15 1.20 -23.93
CA ALA A 176 -19.14 0.18 -24.23
C ALA A 176 -20.59 0.59 -23.92
N SER A 177 -20.80 1.39 -22.86
CA SER A 177 -22.12 1.77 -22.35
C SER A 177 -22.69 3.03 -22.99
N ILE A 178 -21.88 4.07 -23.21
CA ILE A 178 -22.34 5.40 -23.62
C ILE A 178 -21.74 5.82 -24.97
N GLY A 179 -20.51 5.40 -25.28
CA GLY A 179 -19.74 5.88 -26.44
C GLY A 179 -20.49 5.80 -27.76
N ARG A 180 -21.10 4.64 -28.06
CA ARG A 180 -21.90 4.45 -29.29
C ARG A 180 -23.11 5.37 -29.40
N ALA A 181 -23.76 5.69 -28.29
CA ALA A 181 -24.93 6.57 -28.28
C ALA A 181 -24.54 8.03 -28.52
N LEU A 182 -23.44 8.49 -27.91
CA LEU A 182 -22.89 9.81 -28.17
C LEU A 182 -22.39 9.94 -29.61
N GLU A 183 -21.75 8.91 -30.16
CA GLU A 183 -21.32 8.90 -31.56
C GLU A 183 -22.52 8.99 -32.53
N ALA A 184 -23.63 8.31 -32.22
CA ALA A 184 -24.86 8.41 -33.01
C ALA A 184 -25.47 9.83 -32.95
N LEU A 185 -25.41 10.50 -31.80
CA LEU A 185 -25.91 11.87 -31.62
C LEU A 185 -25.02 12.94 -32.25
N ALA A 186 -23.72 12.66 -32.40
CA ALA A 186 -22.76 13.55 -33.04
C ALA A 186 -22.90 13.61 -34.57
N ARG A 187 -23.53 12.60 -35.19
CA ARG A 187 -23.76 12.57 -36.63
C ARG A 187 -24.99 13.43 -36.99
N PRO A 188 -24.95 14.17 -38.12
CA PRO A 188 -26.12 14.90 -38.59
C PRO A 188 -27.27 13.91 -38.88
N GLY A 189 -28.44 14.15 -38.29
CA GLY A 189 -29.59 13.25 -38.38
C GLY A 189 -30.89 13.90 -37.94
N ASP A 190 -31.99 13.16 -38.04
CA ASP A 190 -33.35 13.68 -37.80
C ASP A 190 -33.73 13.77 -36.31
N ALA A 191 -34.52 14.79 -35.97
CA ALA A 191 -35.02 15.01 -34.61
C ALA A 191 -35.81 13.83 -34.02
N ALA A 192 -36.47 13.03 -34.87
CA ALA A 192 -37.19 11.83 -34.45
C ALA A 192 -36.26 10.74 -33.91
N ALA A 193 -35.04 10.64 -34.43
CA ALA A 193 -34.05 9.63 -34.03
C ALA A 193 -33.20 10.07 -32.83
N ALA A 194 -33.00 11.37 -32.64
CA ALA A 194 -32.14 11.92 -31.58
C ALA A 194 -32.70 11.67 -30.17
N LEU A 195 -34.02 11.83 -29.97
CA LEU A 195 -34.62 11.74 -28.62
C LEU A 195 -34.51 10.34 -27.97
N PRO A 196 -34.83 9.22 -28.65
CA PRO A 196 -34.64 7.88 -28.09
C PRO A 196 -33.18 7.59 -27.72
N VAL A 197 -32.23 8.04 -28.55
CA VAL A 197 -30.80 7.84 -28.33
C VAL A 197 -30.31 8.64 -27.12
N ALA A 198 -30.73 9.90 -26.99
CA ALA A 198 -30.41 10.74 -25.82
C ALA A 198 -30.96 10.16 -24.51
N ARG A 199 -32.21 9.64 -24.52
CA ARG A 199 -32.81 8.99 -23.35
C ARG A 199 -32.05 7.72 -22.95
N SER A 200 -31.68 6.90 -23.93
CA SER A 200 -30.89 5.68 -23.70
C SER A 200 -29.51 6.01 -23.12
N ALA A 201 -28.81 7.00 -23.70
CA ALA A 201 -27.50 7.46 -23.22
C ALA A 201 -27.55 7.96 -21.76
N LEU A 202 -28.57 8.77 -21.41
CA LEU A 202 -28.74 9.25 -20.03
C LEU A 202 -29.02 8.10 -19.05
N SER A 203 -29.82 7.12 -19.45
CA SER A 203 -30.09 5.93 -18.63
C SER A 203 -28.82 5.13 -18.40
N ALA A 204 -28.07 4.83 -19.46
CA ALA A 204 -26.81 4.09 -19.40
C ALA A 204 -25.76 4.81 -18.54
N ALA A 205 -25.67 6.14 -18.63
CA ALA A 205 -24.76 6.93 -17.79
C ALA A 205 -25.14 6.86 -16.30
N ARG A 206 -26.43 6.93 -15.97
CA ARG A 206 -26.90 6.81 -14.59
C ARG A 206 -26.66 5.41 -14.03
N GLU A 207 -26.87 4.37 -14.84
CA GLU A 207 -26.63 2.98 -14.48
C GLU A 207 -25.14 2.73 -14.24
N ALA A 208 -24.26 3.14 -15.17
CA ALA A 208 -22.81 3.05 -15.00
C ALA A 208 -22.32 3.79 -13.74
N ALA A 209 -22.83 5.00 -13.46
CA ALA A 209 -22.50 5.74 -12.25
C ALA A 209 -23.02 5.06 -10.98
N ALA A 210 -24.16 4.37 -11.05
CA ALA A 210 -24.70 3.60 -9.94
C ALA A 210 -23.87 2.34 -9.69
N ASP A 211 -23.45 1.63 -10.74
CA ASP A 211 -22.62 0.42 -10.64
C ASP A 211 -21.24 0.68 -10.06
N LEU A 212 -20.62 1.80 -10.45
CA LEU A 212 -19.34 2.24 -9.87
C LEU A 212 -19.46 2.59 -8.38
N ARG A 213 -20.64 3.06 -7.93
CA ARG A 213 -20.92 3.39 -6.51
C ARG A 213 -21.38 2.20 -5.70
N SER A 214 -22.18 1.29 -6.26
CA SER A 214 -22.89 0.22 -5.54
C SER A 214 -21.97 -0.80 -4.88
N LEU A 215 -20.69 -0.81 -5.25
CA LEU A 215 -19.64 -1.67 -4.68
C LEU A 215 -18.99 -1.09 -3.41
N SER A 216 -19.36 0.13 -3.03
CA SER A 216 -18.76 0.91 -1.94
C SER A 216 -19.84 1.42 -0.99
N LEU A 217 -19.55 1.42 0.31
CA LEU A 217 -20.45 1.97 1.33
C LEU A 217 -20.09 3.43 1.65
N ALA A 218 -18.87 3.86 1.31
CA ALA A 218 -18.36 5.20 1.59
C ALA A 218 -19.24 6.36 1.06
N PRO A 219 -19.80 6.33 -0.17
CA PRO A 219 -20.66 7.41 -0.67
C PRO A 219 -21.94 7.59 0.13
N GLU A 220 -22.56 6.48 0.55
CA GLU A 220 -23.79 6.53 1.36
C GLU A 220 -23.49 7.05 2.76
N ILE A 221 -22.36 6.67 3.36
CA ILE A 221 -21.93 7.21 4.65
C ILE A 221 -21.71 8.72 4.56
N ALA A 222 -21.06 9.19 3.49
CA ALA A 222 -20.86 10.63 3.27
C ALA A 222 -22.21 11.36 3.11
N THR A 223 -23.12 10.81 2.31
CA THR A 223 -24.46 11.38 2.08
C THR A 223 -25.27 11.43 3.39
N ALA A 224 -25.27 10.32 4.14
CA ALA A 224 -25.91 10.23 5.44
C ALA A 224 -25.37 11.28 6.42
N ARG A 225 -24.06 11.46 6.48
CA ARG A 225 -23.43 12.48 7.33
C ARG A 225 -23.87 13.88 6.96
N SER A 226 -23.90 14.21 5.67
CA SER A 226 -24.36 15.51 5.19
C SER A 226 -25.83 15.77 5.51
N LEU A 227 -26.71 14.78 5.31
CA LEU A 227 -28.14 14.88 5.62
C LEU A 227 -28.39 15.10 7.12
N LEU A 228 -27.73 14.33 7.98
CA LEU A 228 -27.84 14.47 9.43
C LEU A 228 -27.28 15.79 9.93
N ALA A 229 -26.15 16.25 9.39
CA ALA A 229 -25.57 17.55 9.73
C ALA A 229 -26.50 18.71 9.34
N ALA A 230 -27.13 18.64 8.16
CA ALA A 230 -28.11 19.63 7.73
C ALA A 230 -29.36 19.66 8.63
N ALA A 231 -29.71 18.53 9.24
CA ALA A 231 -30.79 18.41 10.21
C ALA A 231 -30.38 18.80 11.65
N GLY A 232 -29.14 19.26 11.87
CA GLY A 232 -28.64 19.65 13.19
C GLY A 232 -28.31 18.48 14.13
N VAL A 233 -28.14 17.27 13.59
CA VAL A 233 -27.79 16.06 14.35
C VAL A 233 -26.27 15.88 14.38
N GLU A 234 -25.69 15.70 15.57
CA GLU A 234 -24.27 15.38 15.73
C GLU A 234 -23.99 13.96 15.21
N VAL A 235 -23.04 13.80 14.28
CA VAL A 235 -22.73 12.51 13.64
C VAL A 235 -21.35 12.02 14.02
N ALA A 236 -21.28 10.81 14.59
CA ALA A 236 -20.03 10.06 14.73
C ALA A 236 -20.02 8.87 13.76
N VAL A 237 -18.92 8.71 13.01
CA VAL A 237 -18.76 7.60 12.06
C VAL A 237 -17.50 6.81 12.40
N ASP A 238 -17.65 5.50 12.61
CA ASP A 238 -16.54 4.56 12.81
C ASP A 238 -16.57 3.49 11.72
N VAL A 239 -15.57 3.49 10.83
CA VAL A 239 -15.51 2.59 9.68
C VAL A 239 -14.39 1.57 9.89
N ARG A 240 -14.77 0.30 10.11
CA ARG A 240 -13.84 -0.82 10.37
C ARG A 240 -14.07 -2.01 9.42
N HIS A 241 -14.46 -1.73 8.17
CA HIS A 241 -14.55 -2.74 7.12
C HIS A 241 -13.52 -2.48 6.01
N ALA A 242 -13.26 -3.49 5.18
CA ALA A 242 -12.42 -3.33 3.99
C ALA A 242 -13.27 -3.28 2.73
N GLU A 243 -13.01 -2.31 1.85
CA GLU A 243 -13.63 -2.26 0.52
C GLU A 243 -12.76 -2.98 -0.54
N PRO A 244 -13.32 -3.39 -1.69
CA PRO A 244 -14.73 -3.29 -2.13
C PRO A 244 -15.64 -4.36 -1.51
N LEU A 245 -16.89 -4.01 -1.26
CA LEU A 245 -17.88 -4.86 -0.59
C LEU A 245 -18.79 -5.64 -1.54
N GLY A 246 -18.74 -5.36 -2.84
CA GLY A 246 -19.59 -6.03 -3.82
C GLY A 246 -21.09 -5.76 -3.56
N GLN A 247 -21.93 -6.75 -3.84
CA GLN A 247 -23.39 -6.67 -3.61
C GLN A 247 -23.77 -6.48 -2.14
N ALA A 248 -22.93 -6.95 -1.20
CA ALA A 248 -23.14 -6.72 0.22
C ALA A 248 -23.09 -5.23 0.58
N GLY A 249 -22.21 -4.47 -0.08
CA GLY A 249 -22.14 -3.02 0.04
C GLY A 249 -23.44 -2.34 -0.36
N ALA A 250 -24.01 -2.71 -1.51
CA ALA A 250 -25.28 -2.17 -2.02
C ALA A 250 -26.48 -2.43 -1.07
N LEU A 251 -26.53 -3.62 -0.46
CA LEU A 251 -27.59 -3.96 0.49
C LEU A 251 -27.49 -3.12 1.77
N LEU A 252 -26.28 -2.97 2.32
CA LEU A 252 -26.07 -2.15 3.52
C LEU A 252 -26.20 -0.65 3.25
N ALA A 253 -25.81 -0.20 2.06
CA ALA A 253 -26.08 1.16 1.56
C ALA A 253 -27.58 1.49 1.63
N THR A 254 -28.42 0.55 1.20
CA THR A 254 -29.88 0.69 1.26
C THR A 254 -30.37 0.80 2.71
N VAL A 255 -29.90 -0.09 3.61
CA VAL A 255 -30.24 -0.02 5.04
C VAL A 255 -29.85 1.32 5.65
N LEU A 256 -28.63 1.78 5.38
CA LEU A 256 -28.10 3.03 5.91
C LEU A 256 -28.96 4.21 5.47
N ARG A 257 -29.32 4.26 4.19
CA ARG A 257 -30.14 5.34 3.63
C ARG A 257 -31.52 5.40 4.27
N GLU A 258 -32.21 4.26 4.40
CA GLU A 258 -33.52 4.21 5.03
C GLU A 258 -33.45 4.58 6.52
N ALA A 259 -32.48 4.03 7.26
CA ALA A 259 -32.30 4.32 8.68
C ALA A 259 -32.03 5.82 8.93
N VAL A 260 -31.19 6.45 8.10
CA VAL A 260 -30.85 7.87 8.23
C VAL A 260 -32.01 8.77 7.82
N THR A 261 -32.72 8.39 6.75
CA THR A 261 -33.92 9.11 6.29
C THR A 261 -34.99 9.12 7.38
N ASP A 262 -35.19 8.00 8.08
CA ASP A 262 -36.10 7.92 9.22
C ASP A 262 -35.66 8.83 10.37
N VAL A 263 -34.37 8.87 10.72
CA VAL A 263 -33.85 9.76 11.76
C VAL A 263 -34.12 11.23 11.43
N VAL A 264 -33.84 11.64 10.19
CA VAL A 264 -34.06 13.02 9.73
C VAL A 264 -35.55 13.35 9.67
N ARG A 265 -36.39 12.45 9.14
CA ARG A 265 -37.85 12.64 9.04
C ARG A 265 -38.51 12.86 10.40
N LEU A 266 -38.04 12.16 11.43
CA LEU A 266 -38.59 12.28 12.79
C LEU A 266 -38.15 13.56 13.49
N GLY A 267 -36.97 14.10 13.18
CA GLY A 267 -36.49 15.38 13.71
C GLY A 267 -36.28 15.44 15.23
N THR A 268 -36.27 14.29 15.93
CA THR A 268 -36.12 14.24 17.41
C THR A 268 -34.71 13.89 17.89
N ALA A 269 -33.85 13.42 16.99
CA ALA A 269 -32.49 13.01 17.33
C ALA A 269 -31.56 14.21 17.49
N ARG A 270 -30.65 14.14 18.46
CA ARG A 270 -29.54 15.10 18.63
C ARG A 270 -28.20 14.48 18.26
N ARG A 271 -28.07 13.16 18.36
CA ARG A 271 -26.84 12.43 18.05
C ARG A 271 -27.12 11.12 17.34
N CYS A 272 -26.37 10.87 16.28
CA CYS A 272 -26.39 9.65 15.49
C CYS A 272 -24.98 9.07 15.36
N VAL A 273 -24.85 7.76 15.58
CA VAL A 273 -23.59 7.01 15.45
C VAL A 273 -23.76 5.97 14.35
N ILE A 274 -22.85 5.98 13.37
CA ILE A 274 -22.80 5.01 12.28
C ILE A 274 -21.51 4.21 12.43
N GLU A 275 -21.63 2.92 12.70
CA GLU A 275 -20.50 2.00 12.86
C GLU A 275 -20.56 0.90 11.81
N THR A 276 -19.42 0.53 11.26
CA THR A 276 -19.29 -0.65 10.40
C THR A 276 -18.11 -1.48 10.85
N ASP A 277 -18.26 -2.81 10.84
CA ASP A 277 -17.19 -3.73 11.22
C ASP A 277 -17.25 -5.00 10.37
N GLU A 278 -16.08 -5.53 10.00
CA GLU A 278 -15.97 -6.77 9.23
C GLU A 278 -15.18 -7.82 10.02
N GLN A 279 -15.86 -8.88 10.43
CA GLN A 279 -15.24 -9.99 11.16
C GLN A 279 -15.53 -11.33 10.48
N GLY A 280 -14.48 -11.99 10.00
CA GLY A 280 -14.59 -13.36 9.48
C GLY A 280 -15.47 -13.49 8.22
N GLY A 281 -15.60 -12.43 7.42
CA GLY A 281 -16.48 -12.41 6.23
C GLY A 281 -17.92 -11.95 6.53
N LEU A 282 -18.27 -11.73 7.80
CA LEU A 282 -19.52 -11.07 8.17
C LEU A 282 -19.27 -9.57 8.28
N LEU A 283 -19.91 -8.80 7.41
CA LEU A 283 -19.95 -7.35 7.48
C LEU A 283 -21.16 -6.92 8.30
N THR A 284 -20.95 -6.01 9.24
CA THR A 284 -21.98 -5.44 10.09
C THR A 284 -22.06 -3.93 9.89
N LEU A 285 -23.28 -3.40 9.85
CA LEU A 285 -23.60 -1.98 9.87
C LEU A 285 -24.50 -1.74 11.09
N ARG A 286 -24.15 -0.76 11.91
CA ARG A 286 -24.93 -0.35 13.07
C ARG A 286 -25.17 1.15 13.02
N VAL A 287 -26.44 1.56 13.05
CA VAL A 287 -26.88 2.95 13.14
C VAL A 287 -27.59 3.13 14.47
N VAL A 288 -27.08 3.99 15.35
CA VAL A 288 -27.63 4.27 16.67
C VAL A 288 -28.02 5.74 16.78
N SER A 289 -29.26 6.03 17.14
CA SER A 289 -29.78 7.39 17.30
C SER A 289 -30.44 7.59 18.66
N ASP A 290 -30.25 8.75 19.27
CA ASP A 290 -30.86 9.16 20.54
C ASP A 290 -32.25 9.80 20.40
N GLY A 291 -32.79 9.85 19.18
CA GLY A 291 -34.18 10.26 18.94
C GLY A 291 -35.18 9.31 19.58
N VAL A 292 -36.46 9.70 19.61
CA VAL A 292 -37.54 8.90 20.23
C VAL A 292 -38.14 7.93 19.20
N PRO A 293 -38.04 6.60 19.41
CA PRO A 293 -39.02 5.71 18.79
C PRO A 293 -39.54 4.57 19.69
N THR A 294 -40.83 4.30 19.56
CA THR A 294 -41.49 3.06 19.99
C THR A 294 -41.06 1.93 19.04
N ALA A 295 -40.68 0.76 19.55
CA ALA A 295 -40.16 -0.39 18.78
C ALA A 295 -41.02 -0.85 17.57
N ALA A 296 -42.26 -0.39 17.48
CA ALA A 296 -43.24 -0.77 16.46
C ALA A 296 -43.25 0.11 15.18
N ARG A 297 -42.70 1.33 15.16
CA ARG A 297 -43.01 2.34 14.10
C ARG A 297 -41.93 2.64 13.05
N GLY A 298 -40.86 1.85 12.98
CA GLY A 298 -39.85 1.90 11.90
C GLY A 298 -39.62 0.56 11.19
N ALA A 299 -40.33 -0.49 11.61
CA ALA A 299 -40.11 -1.86 11.13
C ALA A 299 -40.70 -2.11 9.72
N GLU A 300 -41.76 -1.39 9.33
CA GLU A 300 -42.44 -1.59 8.04
C GLU A 300 -41.62 -1.07 6.84
N ALA A 301 -40.99 0.11 6.95
CA ALA A 301 -40.16 0.68 5.87
C ALA A 301 -38.94 -0.19 5.54
N LEU A 302 -38.44 -0.91 6.55
CA LEU A 302 -37.28 -1.80 6.43
C LEU A 302 -37.68 -3.26 6.11
N GLU A 303 -38.96 -3.60 5.99
CA GLU A 303 -39.41 -4.99 5.74
C GLU A 303 -38.91 -5.52 4.38
N ASP A 304 -38.98 -4.68 3.34
CA ASP A 304 -38.49 -5.07 2.01
C ASP A 304 -36.97 -5.28 2.00
N VAL A 305 -36.25 -4.39 2.67
CA VAL A 305 -34.79 -4.47 2.85
C VAL A 305 -34.42 -5.70 3.69
N ARG A 306 -35.22 -6.04 4.72
CA ARG A 306 -35.06 -7.25 5.55
C ARG A 306 -35.20 -8.52 4.72
N ARG A 307 -36.20 -8.60 3.84
CA ARG A 307 -36.37 -9.74 2.91
C ARG A 307 -35.17 -9.89 1.97
N ARG A 308 -34.68 -8.78 1.39
CA ARG A 308 -33.52 -8.78 0.49
C ARG A 308 -32.21 -9.15 1.20
N LEU A 309 -32.01 -8.68 2.43
CA LEU A 309 -30.90 -9.10 3.29
C LEU A 309 -30.97 -10.57 3.65
N ALA A 310 -32.15 -11.07 4.04
CA ALA A 310 -32.36 -12.47 4.37
C ALA A 310 -32.08 -13.40 3.16
N ALA A 311 -32.50 -12.99 1.96
CA ALA A 311 -32.20 -13.71 0.72
C ALA A 311 -30.69 -13.78 0.41
N ALA A 312 -29.91 -12.80 0.85
CA ALA A 312 -28.45 -12.77 0.75
C ALA A 312 -27.74 -13.43 1.96
N GLY A 313 -28.47 -14.14 2.83
CA GLY A 313 -27.91 -14.78 4.04
C GLY A 313 -27.55 -13.81 5.16
N GLY A 314 -28.05 -12.58 5.09
CA GLY A 314 -27.89 -11.53 6.09
C GLY A 314 -29.02 -11.50 7.14
N ARG A 315 -28.86 -10.64 8.15
CA ARG A 315 -29.85 -10.37 9.19
C ARG A 315 -29.99 -8.86 9.40
N LEU A 316 -31.21 -8.40 9.62
CA LEU A 316 -31.52 -7.04 10.05
C LEU A 316 -32.24 -7.11 11.39
N ASP A 317 -31.74 -6.39 12.38
CA ASP A 317 -32.28 -6.29 13.73
C ASP A 317 -32.51 -4.82 14.07
N THR A 318 -33.71 -4.51 14.56
CA THR A 318 -34.13 -3.15 14.94
C THR A 318 -34.65 -3.19 16.36
N GLY A 319 -34.13 -2.34 17.24
CA GLY A 319 -34.55 -2.31 18.64
C GLY A 319 -33.87 -1.20 19.43
N LEU A 320 -33.98 -1.25 20.75
CA LEU A 320 -33.26 -0.33 21.64
C LEU A 320 -31.90 -0.93 22.04
N ASP A 321 -30.88 -0.09 22.18
CA ASP A 321 -29.61 -0.46 22.80
C ASP A 321 -29.73 -0.48 24.33
N ALA A 322 -28.68 -0.94 25.03
CA ALA A 322 -28.65 -1.01 26.49
C ALA A 322 -28.82 0.35 27.20
N GLY A 323 -28.65 1.47 26.47
CA GLY A 323 -28.85 2.83 26.94
C GLY A 323 -30.18 3.45 26.52
N GLY A 324 -31.11 2.66 25.95
CA GLY A 324 -32.43 3.15 25.51
C GLY A 324 -32.43 3.93 24.20
N ARG A 325 -31.33 3.90 23.43
CA ARG A 325 -31.24 4.55 22.10
C ARG A 325 -31.71 3.60 21.01
N PHE A 326 -32.30 4.13 19.95
CA PHE A 326 -32.74 3.31 18.82
C PHE A 326 -31.55 2.80 18.02
N ARG A 327 -31.54 1.50 17.72
CA ARG A 327 -30.48 0.80 16.99
C ARG A 327 -31.09 0.06 15.80
N VAL A 328 -30.55 0.35 14.62
CA VAL A 328 -30.69 -0.47 13.41
C VAL A 328 -29.36 -1.19 13.20
N ALA A 329 -29.36 -2.52 13.19
CA ALA A 329 -28.18 -3.33 12.97
C ALA A 329 -28.42 -4.32 11.81
N ALA A 330 -27.66 -4.19 10.75
CA ALA A 330 -27.65 -5.12 9.63
C ALA A 330 -26.34 -5.91 9.60
N SER A 331 -26.42 -7.15 9.16
CA SER A 331 -25.27 -8.00 8.92
C SER A 331 -25.47 -8.78 7.63
N VAL A 332 -24.41 -8.94 6.83
CA VAL A 332 -24.46 -9.67 5.57
C VAL A 332 -23.13 -10.38 5.35
N GLN A 333 -23.19 -11.57 4.76
CA GLN A 333 -21.98 -12.28 4.35
C GLN A 333 -21.40 -11.56 3.13
N VAL A 334 -20.15 -11.12 3.26
CA VAL A 334 -19.37 -10.66 2.12
C VAL A 334 -18.71 -11.90 1.55
N THR A 335 -18.93 -12.16 0.26
CA THR A 335 -18.16 -13.18 -0.46
C THR A 335 -16.70 -12.80 -0.32
N ALA A 336 -15.96 -13.53 0.52
CA ALA A 336 -14.58 -13.19 0.80
C ALA A 336 -13.84 -13.11 -0.53
N VAL A 337 -13.34 -11.92 -0.89
CA VAL A 337 -12.37 -11.79 -1.98
C VAL A 337 -11.31 -12.84 -1.68
N PRO A 338 -11.05 -13.81 -2.58
CA PRO A 338 -10.21 -14.94 -2.27
C PRO A 338 -8.91 -14.43 -1.68
N ARG A 339 -8.66 -14.73 -0.40
CA ARG A 339 -7.44 -14.29 0.25
C ARG A 339 -6.31 -14.81 -0.63
N PRO A 340 -5.39 -13.94 -1.08
CA PRO A 340 -4.30 -14.40 -1.92
C PRO A 340 -3.65 -15.59 -1.21
N ARG A 341 -3.43 -16.68 -1.96
CA ARG A 341 -2.67 -17.85 -1.47
C ARG A 341 -1.42 -17.32 -0.76
N PRO A 342 -0.95 -17.97 0.33
CA PRO A 342 0.27 -17.53 0.99
C PRO A 342 1.33 -17.36 -0.09
N SER A 343 1.77 -16.12 -0.28
CA SER A 343 2.63 -15.76 -1.40
C SER A 343 3.85 -16.67 -1.38
N ALA A 344 4.43 -16.97 -2.54
CA ALA A 344 5.71 -17.70 -2.60
C ALA A 344 6.74 -17.08 -1.64
N GLU A 345 6.66 -15.75 -1.44
CA GLU A 345 7.46 -14.98 -0.50
C GLU A 345 7.19 -15.28 0.98
N ARG A 346 5.93 -15.49 1.40
CA ARG A 346 5.60 -15.92 2.77
C ARG A 346 6.13 -17.31 3.03
N ARG A 347 5.94 -18.24 2.09
CA ARG A 347 6.50 -19.60 2.17
C ARG A 347 8.01 -19.58 2.30
N MET A 348 8.68 -18.72 1.53
CA MET A 348 10.12 -18.55 1.62
C MET A 348 10.57 -17.94 2.96
N SER A 349 9.86 -16.94 3.48
CA SER A 349 10.18 -16.34 4.79
C SER A 349 10.05 -17.36 5.93
N LEU A 350 9.01 -18.19 5.88
CA LEU A 350 8.81 -19.31 6.81
C LEU A 350 9.85 -20.43 6.59
N ALA A 351 10.24 -20.71 5.36
CA ALA A 351 11.29 -21.68 5.06
C ALA A 351 12.65 -21.22 5.61
N LEU A 352 13.00 -19.95 5.46
CA LEU A 352 14.22 -19.38 6.05
C LEU A 352 14.21 -19.46 7.57
N LEU A 353 13.09 -19.09 8.22
CA LEU A 353 12.92 -19.26 9.65
C LEU A 353 13.08 -20.74 10.06
N GLY A 354 12.45 -21.66 9.32
CA GLY A 354 12.53 -23.09 9.59
C GLY A 354 13.93 -23.68 9.45
N VAL A 355 14.68 -23.29 8.42
CA VAL A 355 16.06 -23.72 8.21
C VAL A 355 16.96 -23.24 9.35
N VAL A 356 16.82 -21.99 9.79
CA VAL A 356 17.60 -21.45 10.92
C VAL A 356 17.23 -22.14 12.23
N LEU A 357 15.94 -22.33 12.52
CA LEU A 357 15.46 -23.03 13.71
C LEU A 357 15.92 -24.50 13.72
N ALA A 358 15.88 -25.17 12.57
CA ALA A 358 16.38 -26.53 12.41
C ALA A 358 17.90 -26.59 12.64
N GLY A 359 18.67 -25.63 12.12
CA GLY A 359 20.10 -25.53 12.38
C GLY A 359 20.44 -25.33 13.86
N LEU A 360 19.73 -24.41 14.55
CA LEU A 360 19.85 -24.19 15.99
C LEU A 360 19.54 -25.48 16.79
N SER A 361 18.45 -26.16 16.42
CA SER A 361 17.99 -27.37 17.09
C SER A 361 18.93 -28.54 16.87
N LEU A 362 19.38 -28.75 15.63
CA LEU A 362 20.31 -29.82 15.27
C LEU A 362 21.64 -29.65 16.03
N ARG A 363 22.18 -28.43 16.09
CA ARG A 363 23.38 -28.15 16.87
C ARG A 363 23.20 -28.52 18.35
N GLY A 364 22.09 -28.12 18.96
CA GLY A 364 21.78 -28.48 20.35
C GLY A 364 21.65 -29.99 20.55
N LEU A 365 20.97 -30.68 19.63
CA LEU A 365 20.77 -32.14 19.70
C LEU A 365 22.06 -32.93 19.55
N LEU A 366 23.05 -32.45 18.79
CA LEU A 366 24.35 -33.10 18.66
C LEU A 366 25.13 -33.17 19.99
N GLN A 367 24.81 -32.28 20.94
CA GLN A 367 25.41 -32.29 22.28
C GLN A 367 24.66 -33.21 23.26
N VAL A 368 23.45 -33.67 22.91
CA VAL A 368 22.63 -34.52 23.77
C VAL A 368 23.03 -35.99 23.60
N PRO A 369 23.29 -36.74 24.68
CA PRO A 369 23.62 -38.16 24.58
C PRO A 369 22.49 -38.96 23.90
N PRO A 370 22.81 -39.95 23.04
CA PRO A 370 21.80 -40.68 22.25
C PRO A 370 20.66 -41.29 23.08
N SER A 371 20.96 -41.74 24.30
CA SER A 371 20.00 -42.32 25.24
C SER A 371 18.93 -41.33 25.74
N ARG A 372 19.15 -40.02 25.58
CA ARG A 372 18.24 -38.95 26.05
C ARG A 372 17.53 -38.22 24.91
N LEU A 373 17.80 -38.58 23.65
CA LEU A 373 17.20 -37.93 22.47
C LEU A 373 15.67 -38.04 22.43
N TRP A 374 15.10 -39.11 22.99
CA TRP A 374 13.65 -39.34 23.02
C TRP A 374 12.89 -38.28 23.83
N ILE A 375 13.55 -37.55 24.75
CA ILE A 375 12.97 -36.41 25.48
C ILE A 375 13.27 -35.10 24.74
N ALA A 376 14.52 -34.93 24.30
CA ALA A 376 15.00 -33.69 23.71
C ALA A 376 14.34 -33.34 22.36
N VAL A 377 14.17 -34.33 21.48
CA VAL A 377 13.58 -34.13 20.15
C VAL A 377 12.13 -33.63 20.22
N PRO A 378 11.18 -34.31 20.91
CA PRO A 378 9.80 -33.84 20.95
C PRO A 378 9.66 -32.47 21.65
N ALA A 379 10.46 -32.20 22.70
CA ALA A 379 10.46 -30.89 23.35
C ALA A 379 10.88 -29.78 22.39
N LEU A 380 11.97 -29.97 21.63
CA LEU A 380 12.42 -29.01 20.61
C LEU A 380 11.41 -28.83 19.48
N VAL A 381 10.76 -29.92 19.02
CA VAL A 381 9.71 -29.82 17.99
C VAL A 381 8.57 -28.91 18.44
N VAL A 382 8.13 -29.01 19.69
CA VAL A 382 7.08 -28.14 20.23
C VAL A 382 7.57 -26.70 20.39
N VAL A 383 8.78 -26.49 20.93
CA VAL A 383 9.38 -25.15 21.12
C VAL A 383 9.59 -24.44 19.77
N CYS A 384 10.08 -25.13 18.75
CA CYS A 384 10.23 -24.60 17.40
C CYS A 384 8.87 -24.39 16.71
N GLY A 385 7.93 -25.33 16.89
CA GLY A 385 6.55 -25.19 16.41
C GLY A 385 5.85 -23.95 16.96
N ALA A 386 6.10 -23.60 18.22
CA ALA A 386 5.62 -22.37 18.84
C ALA A 386 6.12 -21.12 18.11
N GLN A 387 7.37 -21.12 17.61
CA GLN A 387 7.90 -19.97 16.85
C GLN A 387 7.11 -19.67 15.59
N PHE A 388 6.63 -20.70 14.90
CA PHE A 388 5.77 -20.53 13.73
C PHE A 388 4.38 -20.01 14.09
N LEU A 389 3.86 -20.37 15.27
CA LEU A 389 2.58 -19.86 15.74
C LEU A 389 2.63 -18.34 15.96
N TRP A 390 3.75 -17.82 16.48
CA TRP A 390 3.95 -16.39 16.69
C TRP A 390 3.96 -15.58 15.39
N THR A 391 4.30 -16.20 14.26
CA THR A 391 4.21 -15.51 12.95
C THR A 391 2.77 -15.29 12.47
N ARG A 392 1.77 -15.89 13.15
CA ARG A 392 0.36 -15.74 12.79
C ARG A 392 -0.25 -14.51 13.49
N PRO A 393 -1.09 -13.72 12.77
CA PRO A 393 -1.61 -12.44 13.28
C PRO A 393 -2.61 -12.56 14.45
N ARG A 394 -3.16 -13.75 14.74
CA ARG A 394 -4.11 -13.97 15.84
C ARG A 394 -3.93 -15.35 16.47
N VAL A 395 -3.19 -15.42 17.57
CA VAL A 395 -3.07 -16.65 18.37
C VAL A 395 -3.98 -16.55 19.59
N ARG A 396 -5.18 -17.14 19.51
CA ARG A 396 -6.21 -17.09 20.57
C ARG A 396 -5.72 -17.67 21.91
N HIS A 397 -4.84 -18.66 21.86
CA HIS A 397 -4.33 -19.40 23.02
C HIS A 397 -2.85 -19.09 23.32
N TRP A 398 -2.37 -17.87 23.03
CA TRP A 398 -0.96 -17.50 23.18
C TRP A 398 -0.41 -17.77 24.58
N ARG A 399 -1.22 -17.57 25.63
CA ARG A 399 -0.83 -17.84 27.03
C ARG A 399 -0.44 -19.31 27.25
N TRP A 400 -1.22 -20.24 26.71
CA TRP A 400 -0.97 -21.68 26.83
C TRP A 400 0.29 -22.10 26.09
N PHE A 401 0.51 -21.59 24.88
CA PHE A 401 1.72 -21.87 24.11
C PHE A 401 2.97 -21.30 24.79
N LEU A 402 2.90 -20.07 25.31
CA LEU A 402 4.02 -19.47 26.03
C LEU A 402 4.33 -20.22 27.33
N GLY A 403 3.29 -20.63 28.07
CA GLY A 403 3.43 -21.46 29.27
C GLY A 403 4.04 -22.83 28.97
N ALA A 404 3.55 -23.52 27.94
CA ALA A 404 4.10 -24.80 27.50
C ALA A 404 5.57 -24.65 27.05
N GLN A 405 5.89 -23.58 26.33
CA GLN A 405 7.26 -23.31 25.90
C GLN A 405 8.18 -23.02 27.09
N ALA A 406 7.71 -22.28 28.11
CA ALA A 406 8.47 -22.06 29.33
C ALA A 406 8.72 -23.38 30.08
N VAL A 407 7.69 -24.21 30.25
CA VAL A 407 7.80 -25.54 30.87
C VAL A 407 8.80 -26.40 30.10
N LEU A 408 8.71 -26.50 28.78
CA LEU A 408 9.62 -27.32 27.97
C LEU A 408 11.05 -26.76 27.90
N SER A 409 11.25 -25.47 28.18
CA SER A 409 12.58 -24.86 28.24
C SER A 409 13.32 -25.20 29.54
N TYR A 410 12.61 -25.28 30.67
CA TYR A 410 13.22 -25.49 31.99
C TYR A 410 13.04 -26.91 32.56
N LEU A 411 11.92 -27.58 32.28
CA LEU A 411 11.61 -28.90 32.85
C LEU A 411 12.64 -29.97 32.45
N PRO A 412 13.11 -30.09 31.20
CA PRO A 412 14.10 -31.13 30.84
C PRO A 412 15.51 -30.89 31.41
N MET A 413 15.78 -29.70 31.94
CA MET A 413 17.12 -29.25 32.34
C MET A 413 17.79 -30.13 33.41
N PRO A 414 17.10 -30.65 34.45
CA PRO A 414 17.69 -31.55 35.44
C PRO A 414 18.14 -32.90 34.84
N TRP A 415 17.47 -33.39 33.80
CA TRP A 415 17.79 -34.66 33.15
C TRP A 415 18.80 -34.53 32.01
N LEU A 416 18.77 -33.42 31.29
CA LEU A 416 19.65 -33.16 30.14
C LEU A 416 20.93 -32.42 30.55
N GLY A 417 20.94 -31.74 31.68
CA GLY A 417 22.07 -30.99 32.22
C GLY A 417 22.38 -29.73 31.42
N GLY A 418 23.64 -29.29 31.46
CA GLY A 418 24.11 -28.07 30.80
C GLY A 418 23.95 -28.03 29.27
N THR A 419 23.75 -29.17 28.61
CA THR A 419 23.53 -29.25 27.15
C THR A 419 22.17 -28.67 26.72
N TRP A 420 21.20 -28.61 27.64
CA TRP A 420 19.88 -28.01 27.40
C TRP A 420 19.82 -26.51 27.72
N ALA A 421 20.88 -25.96 28.31
CA ALA A 421 20.94 -24.59 28.78
C ALA A 421 20.72 -23.48 27.72
N PRO A 422 20.95 -23.70 26.41
CA PRO A 422 20.60 -22.72 25.37
C PRO A 422 19.10 -22.63 25.05
N VAL A 423 18.28 -23.64 25.38
CA VAL A 423 16.86 -23.73 24.98
C VAL A 423 15.98 -22.59 25.55
N PRO A 424 16.19 -22.09 26.78
CA PRO A 424 15.53 -20.85 27.24
C PRO A 424 15.70 -19.64 26.31
N GLY A 425 16.72 -19.63 25.43
CA GLY A 425 16.85 -18.64 24.36
C GLY A 425 15.63 -18.58 23.43
N PHE A 426 14.97 -19.70 23.13
CA PHE A 426 13.74 -19.67 22.33
C PHE A 426 12.60 -18.95 23.06
N LEU A 427 12.51 -19.11 24.38
CA LEU A 427 11.53 -18.40 25.23
C LEU A 427 11.79 -16.89 25.21
N LEU A 428 13.06 -16.48 25.35
CA LEU A 428 13.49 -15.08 25.18
C LEU A 428 12.99 -14.51 23.84
N GLY A 429 13.24 -15.21 22.73
CA GLY A 429 12.80 -14.78 21.41
C GLY A 429 11.28 -14.60 21.31
N SER A 430 10.51 -15.57 21.83
CA SER A 430 9.04 -15.50 21.84
C SER A 430 8.49 -14.35 22.68
N LEU A 431 9.09 -14.07 23.85
CA LEU A 431 8.71 -12.95 24.70
C LEU A 431 8.90 -11.60 23.98
N LEU A 432 10.05 -11.41 23.33
CA LEU A 432 10.35 -10.19 22.58
C LEU A 432 9.43 -10.01 21.36
N VAL A 433 9.05 -11.10 20.67
CA VAL A 433 8.09 -11.03 19.55
C VAL A 433 6.69 -10.63 20.00
N LEU A 434 6.26 -11.10 21.18
CA LEU A 434 4.90 -10.85 21.70
C LEU A 434 4.76 -9.49 22.36
N PHE A 435 5.75 -9.06 23.14
CA PHE A 435 5.65 -7.87 24.00
C PHE A 435 6.61 -6.74 23.62
N GLY A 436 7.47 -6.93 22.61
CA GLY A 436 8.44 -5.93 22.18
C GLY A 436 9.35 -5.49 23.33
N ALA A 437 9.53 -4.18 23.47
CA ALA A 437 10.41 -3.61 24.50
C ALA A 437 9.94 -3.88 25.94
N ALA A 438 8.65 -4.11 26.17
CA ALA A 438 8.14 -4.40 27.51
C ALA A 438 8.62 -5.75 28.07
N ALA A 439 9.09 -6.66 27.20
CA ALA A 439 9.65 -7.95 27.62
C ALA A 439 11.11 -7.88 28.07
N TRP A 440 11.85 -6.78 27.90
CA TRP A 440 13.28 -6.70 28.22
C TRP A 440 13.64 -7.13 29.66
N PRO A 441 12.90 -6.75 30.72
CA PRO A 441 13.21 -7.21 32.07
C PRO A 441 13.09 -8.72 32.23
N VAL A 442 12.04 -9.32 31.65
CA VAL A 442 11.82 -10.78 31.69
C VAL A 442 12.83 -11.51 30.81
N ALA A 443 13.18 -10.93 29.67
CA ALA A 443 14.21 -11.41 28.76
C ALA A 443 15.59 -11.50 29.46
N VAL A 444 15.98 -10.45 30.19
CA VAL A 444 17.21 -10.44 31.00
C VAL A 444 17.13 -11.51 32.09
N LEU A 445 15.99 -11.67 32.75
CA LEU A 445 15.80 -12.71 33.76
C LEU A 445 15.94 -14.12 33.19
N VAL A 446 15.41 -14.38 31.98
CA VAL A 446 15.58 -15.67 31.29
C VAL A 446 17.06 -15.95 31.04
N VAL A 447 17.83 -14.98 30.55
CA VAL A 447 19.28 -15.14 30.33
C VAL A 447 20.03 -15.32 31.66
N ALA A 448 19.69 -14.52 32.68
CA ALA A 448 20.29 -14.63 34.01
C ALA A 448 20.01 -15.99 34.66
N SER A 449 18.82 -16.56 34.46
CA SER A 449 18.46 -17.88 34.97
C SER A 449 19.37 -18.98 34.42
N VAL A 450 19.83 -18.86 33.16
CA VAL A 450 20.79 -19.80 32.57
C VAL A 450 22.14 -19.71 33.29
N GLY A 451 22.59 -18.49 33.62
CA GLY A 451 23.85 -18.26 34.35
C GLY A 451 23.84 -18.79 35.78
N VAL A 452 22.67 -18.89 36.42
CA VAL A 452 22.51 -19.46 37.76
C VAL A 452 22.30 -20.98 37.71
N LEU A 453 21.47 -21.47 36.79
CA LEU A 453 21.10 -22.89 36.72
C LEU A 453 22.23 -23.76 36.17
N ALA A 454 23.01 -23.28 35.19
CA ALA A 454 24.08 -24.09 34.61
C ALA A 454 25.13 -24.54 35.66
N PRO A 455 25.66 -23.66 36.55
CA PRO A 455 26.56 -24.07 37.64
C PRO A 455 25.90 -25.02 38.64
N VAL A 456 24.64 -24.77 39.01
CA VAL A 456 23.87 -25.65 39.94
C VAL A 456 23.75 -27.06 39.39
N LEU A 457 23.69 -27.21 38.07
CA LEU A 457 23.65 -28.49 37.35
C LEU A 457 25.05 -29.07 37.05
N GLY A 458 26.10 -28.50 37.64
CA GLY A 458 27.47 -29.01 37.54
C GLY A 458 28.26 -28.54 36.31
N ALA A 459 27.81 -27.52 35.59
CA ALA A 459 28.60 -26.91 34.51
C ALA A 459 29.76 -26.08 35.09
N ASP A 460 30.92 -26.15 34.45
CA ASP A 460 32.05 -25.28 34.78
C ASP A 460 31.80 -23.83 34.31
N THR A 461 32.70 -22.92 34.66
CA THR A 461 32.58 -21.49 34.34
C THR A 461 32.59 -21.23 32.84
N ALA A 462 33.41 -21.96 32.08
CA ALA A 462 33.51 -21.82 30.63
C ALA A 462 32.23 -22.30 29.92
N THR A 463 31.70 -23.46 30.31
CA THR A 463 30.44 -23.99 29.76
C THR A 463 29.25 -23.11 30.13
N THR A 464 29.23 -22.58 31.36
CA THR A 464 28.20 -21.63 31.81
C THR A 464 28.22 -20.35 30.98
N ALA A 465 29.40 -19.74 30.78
CA ALA A 465 29.53 -18.54 29.96
C ALA A 465 29.06 -18.81 28.52
N ASN A 466 29.48 -19.93 27.92
CA ASN A 466 29.04 -20.34 26.59
C ASN A 466 27.51 -20.57 26.51
N ALA A 467 26.91 -21.16 27.53
CA ALA A 467 25.47 -21.39 27.60
C ALA A 467 24.67 -20.08 27.67
N VAL A 468 25.10 -19.13 28.52
CA VAL A 468 24.48 -17.79 28.63
C VAL A 468 24.54 -17.05 27.29
N VAL A 469 25.71 -17.04 26.68
CA VAL A 469 25.93 -16.46 25.36
C VAL A 469 25.05 -17.12 24.30
N SER A 470 25.00 -18.46 24.28
CA SER A 470 24.21 -19.22 23.31
C SER A 470 22.72 -18.99 23.47
N ALA A 471 22.22 -18.88 24.71
CA ALA A 471 20.82 -18.58 25.00
C ALA A 471 20.46 -17.16 24.51
N LEU A 472 21.30 -16.17 24.80
CA LEU A 472 21.12 -14.79 24.35
C LEU A 472 21.10 -14.69 22.81
N VAL A 473 22.09 -15.28 22.15
CA VAL A 473 22.20 -15.32 20.68
C VAL A 473 21.00 -16.02 20.05
N THR A 474 20.61 -17.18 20.58
CA THR A 474 19.44 -17.93 20.11
C THR A 474 18.19 -17.08 20.19
N GLY A 475 17.94 -16.41 21.33
CA GLY A 475 16.76 -15.57 21.48
C GLY A 475 16.74 -14.34 20.59
N LEU A 476 17.88 -13.69 20.37
CA LEU A 476 17.99 -12.55 19.45
C LEU A 476 17.80 -12.95 17.99
N ILE A 477 18.37 -14.10 17.56
CA ILE A 477 18.16 -14.63 16.21
C ILE A 477 16.69 -15.01 16.02
N VAL A 478 16.08 -15.72 16.97
CA VAL A 478 14.67 -16.11 16.92
C VAL A 478 13.78 -14.86 16.87
N TYR A 479 14.03 -13.88 17.74
CA TYR A 479 13.34 -12.60 17.74
C TYR A 479 13.48 -11.89 16.39
N GLY A 480 14.70 -11.76 15.87
CA GLY A 480 14.99 -11.07 14.62
C GLY A 480 14.30 -11.72 13.43
N MET A 481 14.47 -13.03 13.26
CA MET A 481 13.88 -13.79 12.16
C MET A 481 12.34 -13.78 12.22
N ALA A 482 11.75 -14.07 13.37
CA ALA A 482 10.30 -14.10 13.52
C ALA A 482 9.68 -12.70 13.36
N SER A 483 10.30 -11.67 13.93
CA SER A 483 9.81 -10.29 13.80
C SER A 483 9.92 -9.77 12.36
N LEU A 484 11.04 -10.03 11.67
CA LEU A 484 11.20 -9.64 10.26
C LEU A 484 10.22 -10.38 9.35
N ALA A 485 9.99 -11.68 9.57
CA ALA A 485 8.99 -12.45 8.83
C ALA A 485 7.58 -11.89 9.03
N ARG A 486 7.20 -11.57 10.28
CA ARG A 486 5.92 -10.92 10.62
C ARG A 486 5.78 -9.54 9.98
N LEU A 487 6.78 -8.68 10.13
CA LEU A 487 6.79 -7.33 9.55
C LEU A 487 6.65 -7.39 8.02
N SER A 488 7.32 -8.34 7.38
CA SER A 488 7.20 -8.54 5.93
C SER A 488 5.77 -8.90 5.53
N ASP A 489 5.13 -9.82 6.26
CA ASP A 489 3.72 -10.19 6.04
C ASP A 489 2.76 -9.01 6.29
N GLU A 490 2.97 -8.27 7.39
CA GLU A 490 2.16 -7.10 7.76
C GLU A 490 2.28 -5.97 6.71
N LEU A 491 3.49 -5.65 6.24
CA LEU A 491 3.68 -4.63 5.20
C LEU A 491 3.08 -5.02 3.85
N ARG A 492 3.11 -6.31 3.51
CA ARG A 492 2.47 -6.79 2.28
C ARG A 492 0.95 -6.69 2.36
N ALA A 493 0.37 -7.11 3.48
CA ALA A 493 -1.06 -6.96 3.74
C ALA A 493 -1.47 -5.49 3.66
N ALA A 494 -0.75 -4.60 4.36
CA ALA A 494 -0.97 -3.17 4.31
C ALA A 494 -0.87 -2.59 2.88
N GLY A 495 0.09 -3.07 2.07
CA GLY A 495 0.21 -2.66 0.67
C GLY A 495 -0.95 -3.14 -0.20
N ALA A 496 -1.46 -4.35 0.05
CA ALA A 496 -2.65 -4.85 -0.65
C ALA A 496 -3.91 -4.06 -0.23
N ASP A 497 -4.02 -3.69 1.03
CA ASP A 497 -5.12 -2.89 1.57
C ASP A 497 -5.10 -1.48 0.97
N LEU A 498 -3.92 -0.86 0.90
CA LEU A 498 -3.71 0.42 0.22
C LEU A 498 -4.13 0.37 -1.25
N ALA A 499 -3.71 -0.67 -1.98
CA ALA A 499 -4.09 -0.82 -3.39
C ALA A 499 -5.61 -0.96 -3.57
N ARG A 500 -6.28 -1.77 -2.74
CA ARG A 500 -7.75 -1.90 -2.78
C ARG A 500 -8.45 -0.59 -2.47
N SER A 501 -8.00 0.13 -1.43
CA SER A 501 -8.55 1.44 -1.07
C SER A 501 -8.36 2.48 -2.17
N ALA A 502 -7.21 2.46 -2.86
CA ALA A 502 -6.93 3.37 -3.96
C ALA A 502 -7.84 3.10 -5.18
N VAL A 503 -8.04 1.82 -5.53
CA VAL A 503 -8.97 1.40 -6.60
C VAL A 503 -10.40 1.87 -6.30
N VAL A 504 -10.87 1.68 -5.08
CA VAL A 504 -12.19 2.15 -4.63
C VAL A 504 -12.30 3.67 -4.76
N SER A 505 -11.30 4.41 -4.28
CA SER A 505 -11.28 5.87 -4.36
C SER A 505 -11.36 6.35 -5.81
N GLU A 506 -10.66 5.67 -6.72
CA GLU A 506 -10.71 5.94 -8.15
C GLU A 506 -12.10 5.65 -8.76
N ARG A 507 -12.74 4.53 -8.40
CA ARG A 507 -14.13 4.25 -8.84
C ARG A 507 -15.11 5.32 -8.40
N LEU A 508 -15.01 5.78 -7.16
CA LEU A 508 -15.87 6.82 -6.62
C LEU A 508 -15.62 8.17 -7.28
N ARG A 509 -14.35 8.48 -7.60
CA ARG A 509 -13.99 9.65 -8.41
C ARG A 509 -14.66 9.55 -9.78
N ALA A 510 -14.47 8.44 -10.50
CA ALA A 510 -15.06 8.23 -11.81
C ALA A 510 -16.60 8.31 -11.81
N ALA A 511 -17.25 7.75 -10.80
CA ALA A 511 -18.70 7.85 -10.66
C ALA A 511 -19.20 9.28 -10.45
N ARG A 512 -18.45 10.08 -9.67
CA ARG A 512 -18.75 11.50 -9.46
C ARG A 512 -18.55 12.29 -10.75
N ASP A 513 -17.40 12.12 -11.40
CA ASP A 513 -17.07 12.84 -12.63
C ASP A 513 -18.07 12.48 -13.75
N LEU A 514 -18.50 11.21 -13.85
CA LEU A 514 -19.57 10.75 -14.73
C LEU A 514 -20.92 11.42 -14.41
N HIS A 515 -21.28 11.54 -13.13
CA HIS A 515 -22.53 12.18 -12.74
C HIS A 515 -22.53 13.69 -13.04
N ASP A 516 -21.44 14.38 -12.72
CA ASP A 516 -21.36 15.83 -12.81
C ASP A 516 -21.19 16.29 -14.27
N LEU A 517 -20.27 15.69 -15.03
CA LEU A 517 -19.96 16.12 -16.39
C LEU A 517 -20.95 15.56 -17.42
N LEU A 518 -21.15 14.24 -17.42
CA LEU A 518 -21.98 13.58 -18.42
C LEU A 518 -23.46 13.66 -18.05
N GLY A 519 -23.81 13.58 -16.76
CA GLY A 519 -25.20 13.72 -16.32
C GLY A 519 -25.83 15.06 -16.69
N GLN A 520 -25.10 16.16 -16.50
CA GLN A 520 -25.56 17.50 -16.89
C GLN A 520 -25.65 17.64 -18.42
N SER A 521 -24.60 17.23 -19.14
CA SER A 521 -24.55 17.33 -20.60
C SER A 521 -25.62 16.49 -21.30
N LEU A 522 -25.81 15.24 -20.88
CA LEU A 522 -26.85 14.36 -21.43
C LEU A 522 -28.27 14.85 -21.09
N THR A 523 -28.46 15.47 -19.93
CA THR A 523 -29.75 16.09 -19.58
C THR A 523 -30.04 17.29 -20.50
N ALA A 524 -29.04 18.14 -20.78
CA ALA A 524 -29.18 19.24 -21.72
C ALA A 524 -29.47 18.74 -23.15
N ILE A 525 -28.74 17.71 -23.61
CA ILE A 525 -28.98 17.07 -24.91
C ILE A 525 -30.40 16.50 -24.98
N LEU A 526 -30.88 15.83 -23.92
CA LEU A 526 -32.23 15.30 -23.86
C LEU A 526 -33.30 16.41 -24.01
N LEU A 527 -33.13 17.52 -23.29
CA LEU A 527 -34.06 18.66 -23.36
C LEU A 527 -34.05 19.31 -24.75
N LYS A 528 -32.88 19.49 -25.38
CA LYS A 528 -32.76 20.00 -26.75
C LYS A 528 -33.34 19.03 -27.78
N ALA A 529 -33.15 17.72 -27.61
CA ALA A 529 -33.75 16.72 -28.49
C ALA A 529 -35.28 16.74 -28.39
N GLU A 530 -35.82 16.95 -27.19
CA GLU A 530 -37.26 17.10 -27.00
C GLU A 530 -37.81 18.38 -27.62
N LEU A 531 -37.05 19.49 -27.55
CA LEU A 531 -37.37 20.74 -28.23
C LEU A 531 -37.33 20.59 -29.76
N ALA A 532 -36.24 20.03 -30.30
CA ALA A 532 -36.07 19.80 -31.74
C ALA A 532 -37.22 18.96 -32.32
N ARG A 533 -37.70 17.96 -31.58
CA ARG A 533 -38.86 17.15 -31.98
C ARG A 533 -40.18 17.91 -32.03
N ARG A 534 -40.32 18.99 -31.24
CA ARG A 534 -41.54 19.83 -31.18
C ARG A 534 -41.49 20.99 -32.18
N LEU A 535 -40.32 21.30 -32.74
CA LEU A 535 -40.13 22.39 -33.70
C LEU A 535 -40.37 21.93 -35.15
N PRO A 536 -40.79 22.83 -36.05
CA PRO A 536 -40.83 22.55 -37.47
C PRO A 536 -39.40 22.38 -38.06
N PRO A 537 -39.25 21.63 -39.17
CA PRO A 537 -37.96 21.15 -39.66
C PRO A 537 -36.95 22.25 -40.02
N ASP A 538 -37.43 23.42 -40.44
CA ASP A 538 -36.67 24.64 -40.71
C ASP A 538 -35.99 25.22 -39.46
N ARG A 539 -36.58 25.03 -38.27
CA ARG A 539 -36.02 25.49 -36.98
C ARG A 539 -35.36 24.38 -36.17
N ALA A 540 -35.66 23.11 -36.48
CA ALA A 540 -35.07 21.95 -35.80
C ALA A 540 -33.58 21.75 -36.14
N GLY A 541 -33.12 22.18 -37.33
CA GLY A 541 -31.73 22.01 -37.77
C GLY A 541 -30.69 22.67 -36.86
N ALA A 542 -30.98 23.87 -36.33
CA ALA A 542 -30.10 24.57 -35.40
C ALA A 542 -29.95 23.82 -34.06
N GLU A 543 -31.06 23.29 -33.53
CA GLU A 543 -31.06 22.49 -32.31
C GLU A 543 -30.31 21.15 -32.50
N LEU A 544 -30.42 20.53 -33.68
CA LEU A 544 -29.71 19.30 -34.03
C LEU A 544 -28.20 19.52 -34.17
N ALA A 545 -27.77 20.65 -34.75
CA ALA A 545 -26.36 21.03 -34.80
C ALA A 545 -25.79 21.27 -33.39
N ASP A 546 -26.56 21.92 -32.51
CA ASP A 546 -26.20 22.10 -31.11
C ASP A 546 -26.07 20.77 -30.36
N ILE A 547 -27.02 19.83 -30.57
CA ILE A 547 -26.96 18.47 -30.00
C ILE A 547 -25.69 17.76 -30.46
N ALA A 548 -25.35 17.81 -31.75
CA ALA A 548 -24.14 17.18 -32.27
C ALA A 548 -22.87 17.79 -31.63
N ALA A 549 -22.80 19.11 -31.52
CA ALA A 549 -21.68 19.80 -30.87
C ALA A 549 -21.59 19.51 -29.36
N MET A 550 -22.71 19.29 -28.68
CA MET A 550 -22.73 18.86 -27.27
C MET A 550 -22.33 17.39 -27.11
N ALA A 551 -22.74 16.52 -28.04
CA ALA A 551 -22.39 15.11 -28.02
C ALA A 551 -20.88 14.90 -28.23
N GLU A 552 -20.25 15.65 -29.15
CA GLU A 552 -18.79 15.62 -29.33
C GLU A 552 -18.04 16.12 -28.08
N ARG A 553 -18.52 17.19 -27.45
CA ARG A 553 -17.96 17.67 -26.18
C ARG A 553 -18.10 16.63 -25.07
N ALA A 554 -19.27 16.01 -24.94
CA ALA A 554 -19.50 14.94 -23.98
C ALA A 554 -18.60 13.71 -24.24
N ARG A 555 -18.30 13.36 -25.51
CA ARG A 555 -17.31 12.32 -25.82
C ARG A 555 -15.91 12.70 -25.36
N ALA A 556 -15.48 13.94 -25.61
CA ALA A 556 -14.18 14.42 -25.16
C ALA A 556 -14.10 14.41 -23.62
N ASP A 557 -15.15 14.86 -22.93
CA ASP A 557 -15.23 14.84 -21.48
C ASP A 557 -15.18 13.40 -20.93
N MET A 558 -15.85 12.44 -21.58
CA MET A 558 -15.78 11.02 -21.21
C MET A 558 -14.36 10.47 -21.25
N ALA A 559 -13.55 10.85 -22.25
CA ALA A 559 -12.13 10.47 -22.32
C ALA A 559 -11.31 11.07 -21.16
N THR A 560 -11.69 12.23 -20.63
CA THR A 560 -11.06 12.80 -19.43
C THR A 560 -11.45 12.04 -18.15
N VAL A 561 -12.70 11.60 -18.01
CA VAL A 561 -13.20 10.79 -16.88
C VAL A 561 -12.48 9.43 -16.83
N ALA A 562 -12.33 8.81 -17.99
CA ALA A 562 -11.59 7.57 -18.21
C ALA A 562 -10.09 7.67 -17.89
N GLY A 563 -9.55 8.89 -17.75
CA GLY A 563 -8.12 9.12 -17.63
C GLY A 563 -7.33 8.77 -18.89
N GLU A 564 -8.04 8.65 -20.03
CA GLU A 564 -7.49 8.34 -21.36
C GLU A 564 -7.02 9.58 -22.10
N ALA A 565 -7.34 10.79 -21.62
CA ALA A 565 -6.71 11.99 -22.13
C ALA A 565 -5.19 11.78 -22.06
N PRO A 566 -4.48 11.74 -23.21
CA PRO A 566 -3.03 11.83 -23.20
C PRO A 566 -2.69 13.04 -22.34
N ARG A 567 -1.58 13.01 -21.58
CA ARG A 567 -1.00 14.28 -21.12
C ARG A 567 -0.98 15.18 -22.35
N LEU A 568 -1.76 16.25 -22.34
CA LEU A 568 -1.83 17.16 -23.47
C LEU A 568 -0.42 17.74 -23.59
N GLU A 569 0.34 17.19 -24.51
CA GLU A 569 1.67 17.66 -24.83
C GLU A 569 1.47 18.96 -25.59
N LEU A 570 1.88 20.08 -24.99
CA LEU A 570 1.74 21.40 -25.57
C LEU A 570 2.32 21.44 -27.01
N ALA A 571 3.41 20.70 -27.26
CA ALA A 571 4.00 20.57 -28.58
C ALA A 571 3.06 19.96 -29.65
N LYS A 572 2.27 18.92 -29.30
CA LYS A 572 1.28 18.35 -30.21
C LYS A 572 0.09 19.28 -30.42
N GLU A 573 -0.31 19.99 -29.38
CA GLU A 573 -1.42 20.93 -29.46
C GLU A 573 -1.05 22.14 -30.35
N VAL A 574 0.19 22.63 -30.27
CA VAL A 574 0.72 23.67 -31.18
C VAL A 574 0.69 23.23 -32.64
N GLU A 575 1.07 21.99 -32.94
CA GLU A 575 1.04 21.46 -34.30
C GLU A 575 -0.40 21.32 -34.83
N THR A 576 -1.31 20.90 -33.95
CA THR A 576 -2.75 20.80 -34.24
C THR A 576 -3.35 22.18 -34.49
N ALA A 577 -3.04 23.16 -33.64
CA ALA A 577 -3.44 24.56 -33.79
C ALA A 577 -2.97 25.15 -35.12
N ARG A 578 -1.70 24.93 -35.49
CA ARG A 578 -1.13 25.34 -36.77
C ARG A 578 -1.90 24.77 -37.95
N SER A 579 -2.19 23.46 -37.90
CA SER A 579 -2.90 22.77 -38.96
C SER A 579 -4.34 23.27 -39.14
N ILE A 580 -5.08 23.46 -38.05
CA ILE A 580 -6.47 23.92 -38.07
C ILE A 580 -6.59 25.37 -38.55
N LEU A 581 -5.75 26.27 -38.04
CA LEU A 581 -5.75 27.68 -38.44
C LEU A 581 -5.32 27.85 -39.90
N ALA A 582 -4.29 27.11 -40.35
CA ALA A 582 -3.89 27.11 -41.76
C ALA A 582 -5.00 26.60 -42.69
N ALA A 583 -5.75 25.56 -42.29
CA ALA A 583 -6.90 25.06 -43.03
C ALA A 583 -8.05 26.08 -43.10
N ALA A 584 -8.15 26.99 -42.14
CA ALA A 584 -9.09 28.11 -42.14
C ALA A 584 -8.58 29.33 -42.95
N GLY A 585 -7.42 29.23 -43.61
CA GLY A 585 -6.83 30.31 -44.41
C GLY A 585 -6.09 31.38 -43.60
N ILE A 586 -5.74 31.08 -42.34
CA ILE A 586 -5.05 32.01 -41.43
C ILE A 586 -3.54 31.72 -41.47
N GLU A 587 -2.73 32.75 -41.68
CA GLU A 587 -1.26 32.67 -41.64
C GLU A 587 -0.80 32.48 -40.18
N VAL A 588 -0.17 31.34 -39.86
CA VAL A 588 0.24 31.00 -38.49
C VAL A 588 1.75 31.11 -38.32
N THR A 589 2.19 31.89 -37.34
CA THR A 589 3.58 31.94 -36.88
C THR A 589 3.70 31.29 -35.50
N VAL A 590 4.65 30.36 -35.34
CA VAL A 590 4.89 29.66 -34.08
C VAL A 590 6.32 29.90 -33.63
N THR A 591 6.50 30.45 -32.43
CA THR A 591 7.81 30.68 -31.82
C THR A 591 7.93 29.90 -30.52
N VAL A 592 8.96 29.05 -30.40
CA VAL A 592 9.22 28.26 -29.18
C VAL A 592 10.57 28.67 -28.60
N ALA A 593 10.53 29.42 -27.49
CA ALA A 593 11.68 29.98 -26.79
C ALA A 593 11.99 29.26 -25.46
N GLY A 594 11.64 27.97 -25.36
CA GLY A 594 11.84 27.13 -24.17
C GLY A 594 10.60 26.31 -23.81
N ALA A 595 10.79 25.25 -23.02
CA ALA A 595 9.68 24.41 -22.56
C ALA A 595 9.16 24.89 -21.18
N PRO A 596 7.83 25.01 -20.99
CA PRO A 596 7.26 25.26 -19.67
C PRO A 596 7.49 24.05 -18.74
N PRO A 597 7.32 24.20 -17.41
CA PRO A 597 7.37 23.09 -16.47
C PRO A 597 6.37 21.99 -16.84
N ALA A 598 6.75 20.72 -16.67
CA ALA A 598 5.93 19.56 -17.04
C ALA A 598 4.55 19.53 -16.37
N GLU A 599 4.40 20.21 -15.23
CA GLU A 599 3.14 20.34 -14.48
C GLU A 599 2.19 21.37 -15.13
N ALA A 600 2.73 22.37 -15.85
CA ALA A 600 1.97 23.43 -16.51
C ALA A 600 1.61 23.09 -17.97
N GLU A 601 2.37 22.21 -18.64
CA GLU A 601 2.14 21.80 -20.04
C GLU A 601 0.69 21.43 -20.37
N PRO A 602 0.00 20.57 -19.58
CA PRO A 602 -1.38 20.18 -19.90
C PRO A 602 -2.36 21.33 -19.79
N VAL A 603 -2.13 22.24 -18.84
CA VAL A 603 -2.99 23.42 -18.62
C VAL A 603 -2.80 24.41 -19.77
N LEU A 604 -1.56 24.68 -20.17
CA LEU A 604 -1.24 25.56 -21.30
C LEU A 604 -1.76 25.01 -22.63
N ALA A 605 -1.75 23.70 -22.82
CA ALA A 605 -2.34 23.08 -24.02
C ALA A 605 -3.86 23.31 -24.09
N VAL A 606 -4.58 23.20 -22.97
CA VAL A 606 -6.01 23.53 -22.91
C VAL A 606 -6.25 25.01 -23.21
N VAL A 607 -5.39 25.91 -22.71
CA VAL A 607 -5.47 27.35 -22.99
C VAL A 607 -5.28 27.62 -24.48
N LEU A 608 -4.28 27.00 -25.12
CA LEU A 608 -4.03 27.14 -26.55
C LEU A 608 -5.24 26.69 -27.38
N ARG A 609 -5.82 25.54 -27.05
CA ARG A 609 -6.99 25.01 -27.76
C ARG A 609 -8.19 25.94 -27.70
N GLU A 610 -8.47 26.50 -26.52
CA GLU A 610 -9.56 27.47 -26.37
C GLU A 610 -9.25 28.77 -27.10
N ALA A 611 -8.00 29.26 -27.07
CA ALA A 611 -7.58 30.44 -27.80
C ALA A 611 -7.79 30.27 -29.31
N VAL A 612 -7.37 29.14 -29.88
CA VAL A 612 -7.60 28.79 -31.29
C VAL A 612 -9.09 28.70 -31.62
N THR A 613 -9.88 28.09 -30.74
CA THR A 613 -11.33 28.00 -30.91
C THR A 613 -11.97 29.38 -30.92
N ASN A 614 -11.51 30.29 -30.07
CA ASN A 614 -11.97 31.68 -30.03
C ASN A 614 -11.58 32.45 -31.29
N VAL A 615 -10.36 32.27 -31.80
CA VAL A 615 -9.96 32.86 -33.10
C VAL A 615 -10.92 32.43 -34.20
N LEU A 616 -11.21 31.12 -34.32
CA LEU A 616 -12.07 30.59 -35.37
C LEU A 616 -13.55 30.99 -35.25
N ARG A 617 -14.05 31.21 -34.02
CA ARG A 617 -15.47 31.54 -33.80
C ARG A 617 -15.76 33.04 -33.75
N HIS A 618 -14.81 33.84 -33.29
CA HIS A 618 -15.06 35.21 -32.84
C HIS A 618 -14.16 36.26 -33.52
N SER A 619 -13.34 35.87 -34.49
CA SER A 619 -12.50 36.80 -35.25
C SER A 619 -12.63 36.61 -36.76
N ALA A 620 -12.28 37.64 -37.52
CA ALA A 620 -12.01 37.58 -38.95
C ALA A 620 -10.49 37.64 -39.20
N ALA A 621 -9.72 36.94 -38.37
CA ALA A 621 -8.26 36.96 -38.40
C ALA A 621 -7.71 36.47 -39.74
N THR A 622 -6.66 37.12 -40.23
CA THR A 622 -5.83 36.66 -41.34
C THR A 622 -4.46 36.16 -40.88
N ARG A 623 -4.06 36.52 -39.65
CA ARG A 623 -2.77 36.18 -39.03
C ARG A 623 -2.94 35.79 -37.56
N CYS A 624 -2.24 34.74 -37.15
CA CYS A 624 -2.17 34.30 -35.77
C CYS A 624 -0.72 33.97 -35.38
N ALA A 625 -0.27 34.46 -34.23
CA ALA A 625 1.03 34.20 -33.65
C ALA A 625 0.87 33.43 -32.34
N VAL A 626 1.60 32.32 -32.20
CA VAL A 626 1.64 31.48 -31.00
C VAL A 626 3.07 31.47 -30.47
N GLU A 627 3.27 31.94 -29.25
CA GLU A 627 4.57 31.97 -28.58
C GLU A 627 4.55 31.08 -27.34
N VAL A 628 5.48 30.13 -27.26
CA VAL A 628 5.66 29.24 -26.12
C VAL A 628 7.03 29.49 -25.50
N SER A 629 7.08 29.65 -24.19
CA SER A 629 8.33 29.82 -23.45
C SER A 629 8.27 29.15 -22.07
N ALA A 630 9.39 29.13 -21.35
CA ALA A 630 9.40 28.72 -19.94
C ALA A 630 8.51 29.61 -19.05
N ALA A 631 8.22 30.84 -19.47
CA ALA A 631 7.37 31.78 -18.76
C ALA A 631 5.87 31.64 -19.09
N GLY A 632 5.50 30.77 -20.04
CA GLY A 632 4.10 30.48 -20.37
C GLY A 632 3.79 30.54 -21.87
N LEU A 633 2.54 30.90 -22.19
CA LEU A 633 1.96 30.87 -23.53
C LEU A 633 1.34 32.23 -23.88
N THR A 634 1.63 32.73 -25.09
CA THR A 634 0.96 33.90 -25.66
C THR A 634 0.36 33.55 -27.01
N VAL A 635 -0.90 33.94 -27.24
CA VAL A 635 -1.60 33.81 -28.53
C VAL A 635 -2.07 35.20 -28.94
N ARG A 636 -1.68 35.64 -30.13
CA ARG A 636 -2.06 36.93 -30.73
C ARG A 636 -2.70 36.71 -32.08
N ASN A 637 -3.89 37.27 -32.32
CA ASN A 637 -4.52 37.26 -33.64
C ASN A 637 -4.93 38.68 -34.07
N ASP A 638 -4.98 38.92 -35.37
CA ASP A 638 -5.57 40.12 -35.96
C ASP A 638 -7.09 39.95 -36.20
N GLY A 639 -7.76 41.01 -36.67
CA GLY A 639 -9.13 40.89 -37.18
C GLY A 639 -10.24 40.82 -36.12
N VAL A 640 -10.07 41.50 -34.98
CA VAL A 640 -11.15 41.68 -33.98
C VAL A 640 -11.78 43.06 -34.16
N SER A 641 -13.02 43.10 -34.64
CA SER A 641 -13.80 44.33 -34.87
C SER A 641 -15.00 44.41 -33.91
N GLY A 642 -14.90 45.23 -32.87
CA GLY A 642 -16.01 45.53 -31.95
C GLY A 642 -15.61 45.62 -30.47
N ALA A 643 -16.56 46.08 -29.63
CA ALA A 643 -16.39 46.10 -28.18
C ALA A 643 -16.35 44.66 -27.65
N VAL A 644 -15.24 44.29 -27.00
CA VAL A 644 -15.04 42.98 -26.37
C VAL A 644 -16.11 42.80 -25.29
N THR A 645 -16.95 41.79 -25.42
CA THR A 645 -17.95 41.43 -24.40
C THR A 645 -17.24 40.85 -23.17
N PRO A 646 -17.85 40.94 -21.97
CA PRO A 646 -17.27 40.37 -20.76
C PRO A 646 -16.92 38.88 -20.94
N PRO A 647 -15.89 38.37 -20.25
CA PRO A 647 -15.42 37.01 -20.45
C PRO A 647 -16.58 36.01 -20.29
N GLY A 648 -16.85 35.24 -21.35
CA GLY A 648 -17.77 34.11 -21.29
C GLY A 648 -17.25 33.01 -20.36
N SER A 649 -18.09 32.00 -20.09
CA SER A 649 -17.76 30.90 -19.16
C SER A 649 -16.46 30.15 -19.49
N GLY A 650 -16.03 30.15 -20.76
CA GLY A 650 -14.78 29.53 -21.23
C GLY A 650 -13.51 30.14 -20.61
N LEU A 651 -13.34 31.47 -20.69
CA LEU A 651 -12.16 32.17 -20.15
C LEU A 651 -12.14 32.17 -18.61
N GLY A 652 -13.30 32.20 -17.95
CA GLY A 652 -13.40 32.10 -16.49
C GLY A 652 -12.97 30.72 -15.95
N ASN A 653 -13.33 29.64 -16.66
CA ASN A 653 -12.89 28.29 -16.32
C ASN A 653 -11.38 28.11 -16.54
N LEU A 654 -10.80 28.75 -17.55
CA LEU A 654 -9.35 28.74 -17.78
C LEU A 654 -8.58 29.50 -16.69
N ALA A 655 -9.06 30.66 -16.26
CA ALA A 655 -8.45 31.42 -15.16
C ALA A 655 -8.41 30.59 -13.86
N THR A 656 -9.50 29.86 -13.57
CA THR A 656 -9.58 28.97 -12.41
C THR A 656 -8.57 27.82 -12.51
N ARG A 657 -8.42 27.20 -13.68
CA ARG A 657 -7.44 26.11 -13.91
C ARG A 657 -5.99 26.59 -13.85
N LEU A 658 -5.71 27.80 -14.35
CA LEU A 658 -4.38 28.41 -14.32
C LEU A 658 -3.95 28.79 -12.89
N SER A 659 -4.89 29.17 -12.02
CA SER A 659 -4.60 29.46 -10.61
C SER A 659 -4.06 28.25 -9.83
N ALA A 660 -4.40 27.02 -10.25
CA ALA A 660 -3.92 25.78 -9.62
C ALA A 660 -2.44 25.46 -9.95
N VAL A 661 -1.84 26.16 -10.93
CA VAL A 661 -0.44 26.04 -11.33
C VAL A 661 0.31 27.37 -11.17
N ASP A 662 -0.18 28.26 -10.30
CA ASP A 662 0.37 29.60 -10.04
C ASP A 662 0.56 30.45 -11.31
N ALA A 663 -0.33 30.28 -12.30
CA ALA A 663 -0.35 31.03 -13.54
C ALA A 663 -1.48 32.08 -13.57
N ALA A 664 -1.21 33.22 -14.22
CA ALA A 664 -2.18 34.28 -14.45
C ALA A 664 -2.61 34.31 -15.91
N LEU A 665 -3.91 34.54 -16.14
CA LEU A 665 -4.48 34.72 -17.47
C LEU A 665 -4.83 36.20 -17.69
N THR A 666 -4.31 36.79 -18.74
CA THR A 666 -4.71 38.12 -19.23
C THR A 666 -5.18 38.00 -20.67
N ALA A 667 -6.35 38.54 -20.98
CA ALA A 667 -6.89 38.55 -22.33
C ALA A 667 -7.49 39.92 -22.63
N GLY A 668 -7.14 40.51 -23.78
CA GLY A 668 -7.65 41.82 -24.16
C GLY A 668 -7.19 42.29 -25.54
N PRO A 669 -7.81 43.38 -26.04
CA PRO A 669 -7.39 44.03 -27.27
C PRO A 669 -6.03 44.71 -27.06
N ALA A 670 -5.15 44.62 -28.06
CA ALA A 670 -3.76 45.07 -27.96
C ALA A 670 -3.43 46.31 -28.82
N GLY A 671 -4.43 47.13 -29.12
CA GLY A 671 -4.34 48.14 -30.18
C GLY A 671 -4.58 47.51 -31.55
N ASP A 672 -4.44 48.27 -32.64
CA ASP A 672 -4.31 47.80 -34.03
C ASP A 672 -5.31 46.74 -34.57
N GLY A 673 -6.45 46.53 -33.92
CA GLY A 673 -7.41 45.47 -34.27
C GLY A 673 -6.96 44.06 -33.86
N ALA A 674 -5.91 43.95 -33.04
CA ALA A 674 -5.39 42.69 -32.55
C ALA A 674 -5.93 42.34 -31.16
N PHE A 675 -6.02 41.04 -30.90
CA PHE A 675 -6.37 40.49 -29.60
C PHE A 675 -5.24 39.59 -29.09
N VAL A 676 -4.90 39.74 -27.81
CA VAL A 676 -3.81 38.99 -27.18
C VAL A 676 -4.35 38.27 -25.96
N LEU A 677 -4.06 36.98 -25.89
CA LEU A 677 -4.27 36.12 -24.73
C LEU A 677 -2.90 35.65 -24.23
N THR A 678 -2.61 35.92 -22.96
CA THR A 678 -1.35 35.55 -22.30
C THR A 678 -1.67 34.74 -21.04
N ALA A 679 -1.12 33.54 -20.97
CA ALA A 679 -1.07 32.72 -19.77
C ALA A 679 0.38 32.73 -19.25
N ALA A 680 0.64 33.54 -18.22
CA ALA A 680 1.96 33.75 -17.64
C ALA A 680 2.14 32.91 -16.37
N LEU A 681 3.21 32.09 -16.34
CA LEU A 681 3.64 31.34 -15.17
C LEU A 681 4.49 32.25 -14.26
N ARG A 682 4.29 32.18 -12.94
CA ARG A 682 5.25 32.82 -12.02
C ARG A 682 6.58 32.06 -12.06
N PRO A 683 7.74 32.76 -12.06
CA PRO A 683 9.02 32.10 -11.88
C PRO A 683 9.05 31.40 -10.52
N ALA A 684 9.51 30.15 -10.49
CA ALA A 684 9.74 29.44 -9.23
C ALA A 684 10.78 30.20 -8.39
N PRO A 685 10.59 30.32 -7.07
CA PRO A 685 11.53 31.01 -6.17
C PRO A 685 12.89 30.31 -6.08
#